data_AF-A0A9W4U3P8-F1
#
_entry.id   AF-A0A9W4U3P8-F1
#
_cell.length_a   1.000
_cell.length_b   1.000
_cell.length_c   1.000
_cell.angle_alpha   90.00
_cell.angle_beta   90.00
_cell.angle_gamma   90.00
#
_symmetry.space_group_name_H-M   'P 1'
#
loop_
_entity.id
_entity.type
_entity.pdbx_description
1 polymer ?
#
loop_
_entity_poly.entity_id
_entity_poly.type
_entity_poly.pdbx_seq_one_letter_code
_entity_poly.pdbx_strand_id
1 'polypeptide(L)'
;MVDNKPSLSRLLWPIGLILQPALSAQYATSDSTTPHDNLQNCSCYVINSGSDSNTPSYFQYYRFYDFRNLADDSEQLTNVPPLLDTAQGAADASVGNADILGSGAWNTDWNIQNWSKPSTPDFPIPMVNSPANVYIQQNNVNDDDFTFLTLRTNRVSGSQIAAEIENMQKNLMHVSMRMYARVTGAKGAVAGFFTFYDDDNETDIEILTRDPTDTIRYTNQPSVDKDGNEIATASLAPQKLATWEEWQSHRIDWLDKNSFWYLNGKQVAANTYSVPRKPSGLTVNMWSDGGEWSGNMTEGDSAEFQIQWIEMTFNTSGPVEGPKKDKRDAELLQKRKKKEKGCEVVCKIDDVEKVGTPEIVSVNYSMAGSVSVSWGLLAVGLLTLSPPNNHHPSSPTYTVIPYNSIANMTTSIDSELLKQYLADNPPTVVPLAIKPHFEALTDKEKLYAHHISVACWAGTRIVLRQVSPEAEDIYDFIVTLHKHCKGDYSAIAKEAGLSEDDLEAYLNYSAQFLGNLGNYKSFGDSKFVPRLDARQLKALATTSPSALSLYEKFKDAIYAGNDAGKLHLGYPGSGHVSTYYPDSPDITQEEIAKISDFLEGKRLLPENTRVKKTSEGYEVLIASAQPDPSSGDRDLSESEWTMDSKKVKLVFGDYSKEMETIAHHMAEAKKYAANENQANMMEQYAKSFRTGSLEAYKESQRYWIKDKGPEVETDVGFVETYRDPHGIRGEWEGFVSMVNKERTKAFGKLVDSAPKLIPLLPWESEFEKDKFLSPDFTSLEVLTFCGSGIPAGINIPNYDDIRQNLGFKNVSLGNVLSAKAPNESIPFIKPADLEVYNKYRDPAFEVQVGLHELLGHGCGKLLQETSPGEYNFDINNPPVSPLTHKPITTYYKPGQTWGSVFGTIAASYEECRAECVAMALSCEFPILELFGFGNGKEDINGEAGNVLFAAYLQMARAGIAALEFWDPKSRKWGQAHMQARFSILRTFLNAGVEFCELEWEKDDLSDLTIRLERSRILDLGRKAVEEYLQKLHIYKSTADYEGGKKMYDEITTVEPFYENKVRPAVLKNKTPRKVFVQANTIEEGGKVVLKEYEASPKGMIESYADKAYV
;
A
#
# COMPACT_ATOMS: atom_id res chain seq x y z
N MET A 1 19.85 -63.43 69.01
CA MET A 1 18.57 -63.75 68.33
C MET A 1 18.23 -62.57 67.44
N VAL A 2 18.48 -62.52 66.15
CA VAL A 2 19.37 -63.18 65.14
C VAL A 2 18.99 -62.42 63.86
N ASP A 3 19.80 -61.45 63.43
CA ASP A 3 20.71 -61.48 62.25
C ASP A 3 19.96 -61.26 60.92
N ASN A 4 20.42 -60.49 59.93
CA ASN A 4 21.81 -60.20 59.57
C ASN A 4 21.96 -58.93 58.68
N LYS A 5 23.15 -58.31 58.81
CA LYS A 5 23.72 -57.21 57.98
C LYS A 5 23.92 -57.62 56.50
N PRO A 6 24.25 -56.68 55.60
CA PRO A 6 25.67 -56.31 55.40
C PRO A 6 25.94 -54.80 55.36
N SER A 7 27.23 -54.50 55.55
CA SER A 7 27.86 -53.20 55.71
C SER A 7 28.39 -52.61 54.41
N LEU A 8 28.38 -51.28 54.41
CA LEU A 8 29.28 -50.31 53.77
C LEU A 8 30.55 -50.76 53.01
N SER A 9 30.80 -49.93 52.00
CA SER A 9 32.07 -49.54 51.34
C SER A 9 32.24 -50.18 49.96
N ARG A 10 32.46 -49.42 48.87
CA ARG A 10 33.40 -48.30 48.73
C ARG A 10 33.04 -47.38 47.54
N LEU A 11 33.25 -46.09 47.80
CA LEU A 11 33.85 -45.06 46.93
C LEU A 11 33.16 -44.63 45.62
N LEU A 12 32.96 -43.30 45.56
CA LEU A 12 32.84 -42.40 44.40
C LEU A 12 31.44 -42.13 43.85
N TRP A 13 30.85 -41.05 44.37
CA TRP A 13 29.96 -40.12 43.68
C TRP A 13 30.73 -38.78 43.54
N PRO A 14 30.36 -37.79 42.70
CA PRO A 14 29.12 -37.66 41.90
C PRO A 14 29.34 -37.06 40.49
N ILE A 15 28.22 -36.71 39.83
CA ILE A 15 28.04 -35.75 38.73
C ILE A 15 28.10 -36.36 37.31
N GLY A 16 26.97 -36.96 36.95
CA GLY A 16 26.56 -37.27 35.57
C GLY A 16 25.04 -37.34 35.47
N LEU A 17 24.31 -36.49 36.20
CA LEU A 17 22.90 -36.19 35.93
C LEU A 17 22.89 -34.82 35.25
N ILE A 18 23.33 -34.82 34.00
CA ILE A 18 22.96 -33.78 33.05
C ILE A 18 21.48 -34.03 32.78
N LEU A 19 20.66 -33.04 33.10
CA LEU A 19 19.31 -32.88 32.57
C LEU A 19 19.37 -33.19 31.06
N GLN A 20 18.89 -34.37 30.67
CA GLN A 20 18.36 -34.51 29.32
C GLN A 20 17.13 -33.61 29.30
N PRO A 21 17.08 -32.56 28.47
CA PRO A 21 15.80 -31.93 28.20
C PRO A 21 14.90 -33.02 27.64
N ALA A 22 13.70 -33.18 28.19
CA ALA A 22 12.64 -33.89 27.50
C ALA A 22 12.54 -33.25 26.10
N LEU A 23 12.93 -33.99 25.07
CA LEU A 23 12.67 -33.61 23.69
C LEU A 23 11.15 -33.62 23.58
N SER A 24 10.50 -32.45 23.64
CA SER A 24 9.10 -32.36 23.24
C SER A 24 9.04 -32.80 21.78
N ALA A 25 8.20 -33.78 21.45
CA ALA A 25 7.94 -34.18 20.09
C ALA A 25 7.52 -32.95 19.27
N GLN A 26 8.42 -32.46 18.42
CA GLN A 26 8.21 -31.24 17.66
C GLN A 26 7.46 -31.63 16.38
N TYR A 27 6.15 -31.36 16.32
CA TYR A 27 5.34 -31.60 15.12
C TYR A 27 5.61 -30.56 14.02
N ALA A 28 6.26 -29.44 14.37
CA ALA A 28 6.73 -28.41 13.45
C ALA A 28 8.26 -28.39 13.41
N THR A 29 8.85 -27.96 12.29
CA THR A 29 10.32 -27.91 12.15
C THR A 29 10.96 -26.66 12.78
N SER A 30 10.17 -25.76 13.37
CA SER A 30 10.60 -24.63 14.22
C SER A 30 9.49 -24.18 15.20
N ASP A 31 9.88 -23.67 16.39
CA ASP A 31 8.98 -22.93 17.30
C ASP A 31 8.98 -21.41 17.01
N SER A 32 9.46 -21.01 15.83
CA SER A 32 9.60 -19.61 15.43
C SER A 32 8.25 -19.03 15.00
N THR A 33 7.86 -17.90 15.60
CA THR A 33 6.74 -17.07 15.12
C THR A 33 7.05 -16.34 13.80
N THR A 34 8.29 -16.45 13.31
CA THR A 34 8.73 -15.93 12.02
C THR A 34 8.66 -17.06 10.98
N PRO A 35 7.96 -16.90 9.83
CA PRO A 35 7.75 -17.95 8.82
C PRO A 35 8.98 -18.52 8.09
N HIS A 36 10.03 -18.95 8.80
CA HIS A 36 11.17 -19.68 8.26
C HIS A 36 11.36 -21.00 9.02
N ASP A 37 10.84 -22.07 8.46
CA ASP A 37 11.07 -23.43 8.97
C ASP A 37 12.24 -24.06 8.23
N ASN A 38 13.16 -24.60 9.05
CA ASN A 38 14.21 -25.56 8.69
C ASN A 38 15.54 -25.04 8.08
N LEU A 39 16.52 -24.86 8.98
CA LEU A 39 17.93 -25.34 8.96
C LEU A 39 18.88 -25.18 7.75
N GLN A 40 18.49 -24.56 6.64
CA GLN A 40 19.43 -24.16 5.58
C GLN A 40 19.19 -22.69 5.22
N ASN A 41 20.22 -21.97 4.78
CA ASN A 41 20.21 -20.52 4.50
C ASN A 41 19.22 -20.07 3.39
N CYS A 42 18.18 -20.86 3.08
CA CYS A 42 17.11 -20.60 2.11
C CYS A 42 16.49 -19.23 2.35
N SER A 43 16.57 -18.39 1.33
CA SER A 43 15.99 -17.04 1.31
C SER A 43 14.64 -17.00 0.59
N CYS A 44 14.36 -17.99 -0.28
CA CYS A 44 13.06 -18.22 -0.89
C CYS A 44 12.95 -19.67 -1.36
N TYR A 45 11.73 -20.07 -1.70
CA TYR A 45 11.34 -21.41 -2.09
C TYR A 45 10.77 -21.40 -3.51
N VAL A 46 11.03 -22.45 -4.28
CA VAL A 46 10.61 -22.56 -5.67
C VAL A 46 9.84 -23.85 -5.92
N ILE A 47 8.77 -23.75 -6.71
CA ILE A 47 7.97 -24.87 -7.19
C ILE A 47 7.83 -24.82 -8.71
N ASN A 48 7.52 -25.97 -9.30
CA ASN A 48 7.04 -26.06 -10.68
C ASN A 48 5.53 -26.28 -10.65
N SER A 49 4.78 -25.43 -11.35
CA SER A 49 3.32 -25.49 -11.38
C SER A 49 2.78 -25.15 -12.76
N GLY A 50 1.77 -25.89 -13.21
CA GLY A 50 1.16 -25.81 -14.53
C GLY A 50 1.81 -26.82 -15.48
N SER A 51 0.99 -27.62 -16.17
CA SER A 51 1.41 -28.68 -17.10
C SER A 51 2.38 -28.25 -18.21
N ASP A 52 2.47 -26.93 -18.48
CA ASP A 52 3.29 -26.34 -19.55
C ASP A 52 4.20 -25.19 -19.06
N SER A 53 4.36 -24.99 -17.75
CA SER A 53 5.12 -23.85 -17.24
C SER A 53 6.62 -24.14 -17.19
N ASN A 54 7.38 -23.53 -18.11
CA ASN A 54 8.83 -23.36 -17.97
C ASN A 54 9.20 -22.27 -16.95
N THR A 55 8.21 -21.69 -16.27
CA THR A 55 8.40 -20.57 -15.35
C THR A 55 8.23 -21.06 -13.92
N PRO A 56 9.33 -21.15 -13.13
CA PRO A 56 9.24 -21.47 -11.71
C PRO A 56 8.46 -20.40 -10.93
N SER A 57 7.65 -20.85 -9.96
CA SER A 57 6.92 -19.97 -9.03
C SER A 57 7.68 -19.90 -7.71
N TYR A 58 7.91 -18.68 -7.23
CA TYR A 58 8.71 -18.43 -6.02
C TYR A 58 7.86 -17.92 -4.87
N PHE A 59 8.22 -18.38 -3.68
CA PHE A 59 7.55 -18.06 -2.43
C PHE A 59 8.56 -17.69 -1.36
N GLN A 60 8.19 -16.76 -0.49
CA GLN A 60 9.09 -16.22 0.52
C GLN A 60 9.21 -17.13 1.74
N TYR A 61 8.12 -17.80 2.10
CA TYR A 61 8.01 -18.53 3.36
C TYR A 61 7.73 -20.00 3.14
N TYR A 62 8.10 -20.80 4.15
CA TYR A 62 7.92 -22.24 4.17
C TYR A 62 7.59 -22.71 5.57
N ARG A 63 6.71 -23.71 5.64
CA ARG A 63 6.29 -24.41 6.86
C ARG A 63 6.10 -25.89 6.54
N PHE A 64 6.56 -26.73 7.46
CA PHE A 64 6.34 -28.17 7.41
C PHE A 64 5.86 -28.67 8.77
N TYR A 65 4.73 -29.35 8.75
CA TYR A 65 4.11 -29.98 9.90
C TYR A 65 4.15 -31.49 9.71
N ASP A 66 4.91 -32.20 10.55
CA ASP A 66 5.11 -33.64 10.49
C ASP A 66 4.49 -34.32 11.72
N PHE A 67 3.44 -35.10 11.49
CA PHE A 67 2.73 -35.81 12.54
C PHE A 67 3.20 -37.26 12.70
N ARG A 68 4.19 -37.73 11.92
CA ARG A 68 4.58 -39.14 11.85
C ARG A 68 5.36 -39.67 13.04
N ASN A 69 6.04 -38.81 13.80
CA ASN A 69 6.98 -39.24 14.84
C ASN A 69 6.69 -38.56 16.19
N LEU A 70 5.42 -38.57 16.62
CA LEU A 70 4.98 -37.92 17.87
C LEU A 70 4.87 -38.86 19.07
N ALA A 71 5.09 -40.17 18.87
CA ALA A 71 5.18 -41.17 19.92
C ALA A 71 6.65 -41.61 20.09
N ASP A 72 7.10 -41.74 21.33
CA ASP A 72 8.40 -42.31 21.71
C ASP A 72 8.36 -43.85 21.70
N ASP A 73 7.18 -44.46 21.90
CA ASP A 73 6.97 -45.91 21.96
C ASP A 73 5.69 -46.32 21.20
N SER A 74 5.65 -47.57 20.69
CA SER A 74 4.58 -48.07 19.82
C SER A 74 3.18 -48.23 20.46
N GLU A 75 3.08 -48.00 21.77
CA GLU A 75 1.82 -48.07 22.52
C GLU A 75 1.34 -46.72 23.08
N GLN A 76 2.13 -45.64 22.95
CA GLN A 76 1.90 -44.37 23.66
C GLN A 76 0.65 -43.61 23.18
N LEU A 77 0.36 -43.62 21.88
CA LEU A 77 -0.72 -42.83 21.26
C LEU A 77 -1.79 -43.72 20.60
N THR A 78 -2.01 -44.90 21.16
CA THR A 78 -2.97 -45.90 20.66
C THR A 78 -4.41 -45.68 21.14
N ASN A 79 -4.61 -44.86 22.17
CA ASN A 79 -5.92 -44.58 22.75
C ASN A 79 -6.68 -43.53 21.93
N VAL A 80 -7.61 -43.99 21.08
CA VAL A 80 -8.52 -43.12 20.33
C VAL A 80 -9.60 -42.55 21.26
N PRO A 81 -9.86 -41.23 21.25
CA PRO A 81 -10.96 -40.65 22.02
C PRO A 81 -12.30 -41.33 21.68
N PRO A 82 -13.15 -41.66 22.68
CA PRO A 82 -14.44 -42.27 22.40
C PRO A 82 -15.30 -41.38 21.50
N LEU A 83 -16.24 -41.99 20.77
CA LEU A 83 -17.27 -41.21 20.07
C LEU A 83 -18.07 -40.42 21.09
N LEU A 84 -18.35 -39.17 20.76
CA LEU A 84 -19.18 -38.31 21.57
C LEU A 84 -20.65 -38.67 21.33
N ASP A 85 -21.40 -38.90 22.41
CA ASP A 85 -22.78 -39.41 22.32
C ASP A 85 -23.84 -38.31 22.27
N THR A 86 -23.48 -37.05 22.59
CA THR A 86 -24.42 -35.90 22.62
C THR A 86 -23.76 -34.60 22.15
N ALA A 87 -24.57 -33.71 21.55
CA ALA A 87 -24.15 -32.38 21.11
C ALA A 87 -23.68 -31.49 22.27
N GLN A 88 -24.31 -31.60 23.45
CA GLN A 88 -23.94 -30.79 24.62
C GLN A 88 -22.59 -31.22 25.20
N GLY A 89 -22.31 -32.53 25.27
CA GLY A 89 -20.99 -33.03 25.69
C GLY A 89 -19.88 -32.68 24.70
N ALA A 90 -20.22 -32.44 23.43
CA ALA A 90 -19.25 -32.12 22.38
C ALA A 90 -18.68 -30.69 22.46
N ALA A 91 -19.50 -29.72 22.87
CA ALA A 91 -19.08 -28.32 23.01
C ALA A 91 -18.11 -28.10 24.19
N ASP A 92 -18.26 -28.89 25.26
CA ASP A 92 -17.48 -28.79 26.49
C ASP A 92 -16.29 -29.78 26.54
N ALA A 93 -16.09 -30.57 25.48
CA ALA A 93 -15.08 -31.62 25.45
C ALA A 93 -13.65 -31.06 25.32
N SER A 94 -12.72 -31.63 26.08
CA SER A 94 -11.30 -31.28 25.99
C SER A 94 -10.66 -31.84 24.72
N VAL A 95 -9.65 -31.14 24.21
CA VAL A 95 -8.87 -31.58 23.04
C VAL A 95 -8.19 -32.93 23.28
N GLY A 96 -8.16 -33.78 22.25
CA GLY A 96 -7.41 -35.04 22.29
C GLY A 96 -5.91 -34.79 22.37
N ASN A 97 -5.18 -35.58 23.15
CA ASN A 97 -3.72 -35.44 23.29
C ASN A 97 -3.29 -33.98 23.63
N ALA A 98 -3.96 -33.35 24.60
CA ALA A 98 -3.79 -31.93 24.95
C ALA A 98 -2.34 -31.48 25.23
N ASP A 99 -1.47 -32.39 25.67
CA ASP A 99 -0.04 -32.10 25.86
C ASP A 99 0.67 -31.78 24.54
N ILE A 100 0.14 -32.25 23.40
CA ILE A 100 0.60 -31.95 22.05
C ILE A 100 -0.31 -30.88 21.42
N LEU A 101 -1.61 -31.16 21.30
CA LEU A 101 -2.58 -30.33 20.56
C LEU A 101 -3.13 -29.13 21.36
N GLY A 102 -2.73 -28.98 22.62
CA GLY A 102 -2.96 -27.78 23.44
C GLY A 102 -1.66 -27.09 23.84
N SER A 103 -0.52 -27.55 23.30
CA SER A 103 0.80 -26.98 23.60
C SER A 103 0.94 -25.57 23.05
N GLY A 104 1.86 -24.78 23.62
CA GLY A 104 2.20 -23.48 23.08
C GLY A 104 2.75 -23.56 21.65
N ALA A 105 3.44 -24.65 21.30
CA ALA A 105 3.89 -24.92 19.94
C ALA A 105 2.68 -25.05 19.00
N TRP A 106 1.76 -25.98 19.30
CA TRP A 106 0.53 -26.18 18.52
C TRP A 106 -0.26 -24.89 18.32
N ASN A 107 -0.55 -24.19 19.42
CA ASN A 107 -1.35 -22.97 19.42
C ASN A 107 -0.67 -21.77 18.72
N THR A 108 0.62 -21.88 18.39
CA THR A 108 1.30 -20.88 17.57
C THR A 108 0.90 -21.00 16.10
N ASP A 109 0.70 -22.22 15.61
CA ASP A 109 0.42 -22.49 14.20
C ASP A 109 -1.04 -22.83 13.90
N TRP A 110 -1.74 -23.45 14.85
CA TRP A 110 -3.06 -24.04 14.64
C TRP A 110 -4.01 -23.69 15.77
N ASN A 111 -5.26 -23.39 15.41
CA ASN A 111 -6.36 -23.24 16.34
C ASN A 111 -7.42 -24.30 16.06
N ILE A 112 -7.84 -25.02 17.11
CA ILE A 112 -8.89 -26.02 17.04
C ILE A 112 -10.23 -25.33 17.34
N GLN A 113 -11.18 -25.48 16.44
CA GLN A 113 -12.43 -24.74 16.49
C GLN A 113 -13.46 -25.41 17.42
N ASN A 114 -14.37 -24.60 17.98
CA ASN A 114 -15.42 -25.05 18.90
C ASN A 114 -16.77 -24.34 18.66
N TRP A 115 -17.07 -23.98 17.41
CA TRP A 115 -18.30 -23.32 17.03
C TRP A 115 -19.48 -24.31 16.85
N SER A 116 -20.70 -23.77 16.76
CA SER A 116 -21.90 -24.54 16.41
C SER A 116 -22.73 -23.83 15.36
N LYS A 117 -23.42 -24.59 14.51
CA LYS A 117 -24.28 -24.10 13.42
C LYS A 117 -25.68 -24.72 13.55
N PRO A 118 -26.76 -23.92 13.61
CA PRO A 118 -28.12 -24.44 13.66
C PRO A 118 -28.53 -25.07 12.31
N SER A 119 -29.58 -25.87 12.32
CA SER A 119 -30.15 -26.39 11.08
C SER A 119 -30.87 -25.30 10.28
N THR A 120 -30.87 -25.47 8.96
CA THR A 120 -31.60 -24.66 7.98
C THR A 120 -32.32 -25.58 7.00
N PRO A 121 -33.21 -25.08 6.12
CA PRO A 121 -33.84 -25.91 5.09
C PRO A 121 -32.83 -26.63 4.18
N ASP A 122 -31.72 -25.97 3.86
CA ASP A 122 -30.69 -26.49 2.93
C ASP A 122 -29.64 -27.35 3.66
N PHE A 123 -29.46 -27.10 4.96
CA PHE A 123 -28.55 -27.82 5.86
C PHE A 123 -29.33 -28.36 7.06
N PRO A 124 -30.08 -29.47 6.89
CA PRO A 124 -31.15 -29.89 7.78
C PRO A 124 -30.66 -30.40 9.15
N ILE A 125 -29.36 -30.66 9.30
CA ILE A 125 -28.80 -31.20 10.54
C ILE A 125 -27.92 -30.15 11.20
N PRO A 126 -28.17 -29.82 12.48
CA PRO A 126 -27.32 -28.89 13.21
C PRO A 126 -25.95 -29.53 13.46
N MET A 127 -24.91 -28.70 13.41
CA MET A 127 -23.52 -29.15 13.50
C MET A 127 -22.82 -28.52 14.70
N VAL A 128 -22.04 -29.31 15.42
CA VAL A 128 -21.22 -28.87 16.54
C VAL A 128 -19.78 -29.26 16.27
N ASN A 129 -18.90 -28.27 16.15
CA ASN A 129 -17.48 -28.51 16.02
C ASN A 129 -16.90 -28.83 17.41
N SER A 130 -16.18 -29.95 17.53
CA SER A 130 -15.68 -30.41 18.82
C SER A 130 -14.17 -30.58 18.83
N PRO A 131 -13.45 -29.95 19.77
CA PRO A 131 -12.02 -30.17 19.95
C PRO A 131 -11.63 -31.62 20.21
N ALA A 132 -12.51 -32.43 20.80
CA ALA A 132 -12.25 -33.84 21.06
C ALA A 132 -12.24 -34.72 19.80
N ASN A 133 -12.76 -34.21 18.68
CA ASN A 133 -12.67 -34.85 17.38
C ASN A 133 -11.40 -34.47 16.60
N VAL A 134 -10.47 -33.74 17.23
CA VAL A 134 -9.10 -33.53 16.75
C VAL A 134 -8.14 -34.24 17.71
N TYR A 135 -7.40 -35.23 17.22
CA TYR A 135 -6.48 -36.04 18.04
C TYR A 135 -5.32 -36.60 17.22
N ILE A 136 -4.26 -37.04 17.91
CA ILE A 136 -3.16 -37.80 17.31
C ILE A 136 -3.42 -39.29 17.53
N GLN A 137 -3.28 -40.05 16.46
CA GLN A 137 -3.47 -41.49 16.46
C GLN A 137 -2.25 -42.21 15.91
N GLN A 138 -1.95 -43.38 16.45
CA GLN A 138 -0.92 -44.26 15.96
C GLN A 138 -1.43 -45.22 14.89
N ASN A 139 -0.62 -45.42 13.83
CA ASN A 139 -0.86 -46.44 12.82
C ASN A 139 -0.48 -47.82 13.37
N ASN A 140 -1.49 -48.63 13.71
CA ASN A 140 -1.29 -49.98 14.24
C ASN A 140 -1.45 -51.06 13.16
N VAL A 141 -1.32 -50.68 11.89
CA VAL A 141 -1.55 -51.57 10.74
C VAL A 141 -0.21 -51.88 10.06
N ASN A 142 0.15 -53.16 10.00
CA ASN A 142 1.31 -53.73 9.31
C ASN A 142 2.72 -53.44 9.88
N ASP A 143 2.89 -53.27 11.19
CA ASP A 143 4.19 -52.98 11.85
C ASP A 143 4.89 -51.70 11.32
N ASP A 144 4.13 -50.76 10.74
CA ASP A 144 4.63 -49.45 10.30
C ASP A 144 4.28 -48.39 11.36
N ASP A 145 5.18 -48.28 12.35
CA ASP A 145 4.99 -47.46 13.54
C ASP A 145 5.19 -45.96 13.24
N PHE A 146 4.11 -45.30 12.81
CA PHE A 146 4.04 -43.83 12.71
C PHE A 146 2.73 -43.29 13.29
N THR A 147 2.73 -42.02 13.69
CA THR A 147 1.55 -41.29 14.17
C THR A 147 0.94 -40.40 13.07
N PHE A 148 -0.30 -39.96 13.23
CA PHE A 148 -0.94 -39.03 12.31
C PHE A 148 -1.98 -38.18 13.03
N LEU A 149 -2.29 -37.03 12.46
CA LEU A 149 -3.37 -36.16 12.90
C LEU A 149 -4.70 -36.69 12.35
N THR A 150 -5.72 -36.77 13.20
CA THR A 150 -7.06 -37.21 12.82
C THR A 150 -8.08 -36.12 13.11
N LEU A 151 -8.85 -35.76 12.10
CA LEU A 151 -10.09 -34.99 12.22
C LEU A 151 -11.27 -35.92 12.00
N ARG A 152 -12.15 -36.03 12.98
CA ARG A 152 -13.30 -36.94 12.94
C ARG A 152 -14.61 -36.19 12.83
N THR A 153 -15.54 -36.72 12.04
CA THR A 153 -16.96 -36.38 12.17
C THR A 153 -17.76 -37.61 12.55
N ASN A 154 -18.74 -37.44 13.43
CA ASN A 154 -19.63 -38.53 13.81
C ASN A 154 -21.05 -38.03 13.98
N ARG A 155 -21.99 -38.90 13.63
CA ARG A 155 -23.41 -38.60 13.70
C ARG A 155 -24.00 -39.05 15.03
N VAL A 156 -24.62 -38.11 15.75
CA VAL A 156 -25.41 -38.39 16.96
C VAL A 156 -26.89 -38.11 16.71
N SER A 157 -27.74 -38.46 17.68
CA SER A 157 -29.18 -38.22 17.55
C SER A 157 -29.45 -36.72 17.47
N GLY A 158 -29.97 -36.28 16.31
CA GLY A 158 -30.34 -34.89 16.05
C GLY A 158 -29.20 -33.90 15.83
N SER A 159 -27.93 -34.31 15.71
CA SER A 159 -26.80 -33.40 15.39
C SER A 159 -25.64 -34.12 14.72
N GLN A 160 -24.83 -33.39 13.96
CA GLN A 160 -23.51 -33.83 13.52
C GLN A 160 -22.44 -33.23 14.42
N ILE A 161 -21.47 -34.04 14.84
CA ILE A 161 -20.27 -33.54 15.52
C ILE A 161 -19.14 -33.49 14.50
N ALA A 162 -18.58 -32.32 14.25
CA ALA A 162 -17.55 -32.07 13.25
C ALA A 162 -16.19 -31.78 13.91
N ALA A 163 -15.16 -31.68 13.08
CA ALA A 163 -13.83 -31.23 13.46
C ALA A 163 -13.33 -30.20 12.46
N GLU A 164 -12.72 -29.13 12.96
CA GLU A 164 -12.00 -28.16 12.13
C GLU A 164 -10.77 -27.66 12.88
N ILE A 165 -9.70 -27.54 12.12
CA ILE A 165 -8.52 -26.80 12.53
C ILE A 165 -8.27 -25.70 11.52
N GLU A 166 -7.81 -24.58 12.05
CA GLU A 166 -7.49 -23.42 11.27
C GLU A 166 -6.04 -23.03 11.51
N ASN A 167 -5.29 -22.79 10.44
CA ASN A 167 -3.95 -22.26 10.58
C ASN A 167 -4.03 -20.80 11.06
N MET A 168 -3.12 -20.41 11.94
CA MET A 168 -3.04 -19.06 12.50
C MET A 168 -2.52 -18.03 11.49
N GLN A 169 -1.85 -18.46 10.41
CA GLN A 169 -1.50 -17.62 9.27
C GLN A 169 -2.73 -17.37 8.39
N LYS A 170 -3.46 -16.30 8.67
CA LYS A 170 -4.70 -15.86 8.02
C LYS A 170 -4.52 -14.89 6.84
N ASN A 171 -3.28 -14.65 6.42
CA ASN A 171 -2.96 -13.67 5.38
C ASN A 171 -2.27 -14.27 4.16
N LEU A 172 -2.43 -15.58 3.93
CA LEU A 172 -1.83 -16.26 2.78
C LEU A 172 -2.27 -15.54 1.51
N MET A 173 -1.31 -15.19 0.67
CA MET A 173 -1.55 -14.48 -0.58
C MET A 173 -0.69 -15.15 -1.63
N HIS A 174 -1.32 -16.12 -2.31
CA HIS A 174 -0.69 -17.09 -3.20
C HIS A 174 0.11 -18.10 -2.38
N VAL A 175 -0.23 -19.37 -2.53
CA VAL A 175 0.30 -20.47 -1.72
C VAL A 175 0.34 -21.74 -2.56
N SER A 176 1.38 -22.54 -2.33
CA SER A 176 1.43 -23.93 -2.72
C SER A 176 1.42 -24.78 -1.46
N MET A 177 0.30 -25.44 -1.22
CA MET A 177 0.06 -26.25 -0.02
C MET A 177 -0.17 -27.70 -0.39
N ARG A 178 0.51 -28.59 0.32
CA ARG A 178 0.51 -30.03 0.15
C ARG A 178 0.09 -30.71 1.44
N MET A 179 -0.55 -31.86 1.27
CA MET A 179 -1.00 -32.70 2.36
C MET A 179 -0.85 -34.15 1.94
N TYR A 180 -0.35 -35.00 2.84
CA TYR A 180 -0.41 -36.45 2.66
C TYR A 180 -1.45 -37.03 3.61
N ALA A 181 -2.56 -37.46 3.02
CA ALA A 181 -3.75 -37.79 3.78
C ALA A 181 -4.56 -38.92 3.13
N ARG A 182 -5.51 -39.45 3.90
CA ARG A 182 -6.57 -40.36 3.44
C ARG A 182 -7.86 -40.08 4.19
N VAL A 183 -8.98 -40.50 3.63
CA VAL A 183 -10.29 -40.45 4.28
C VAL A 183 -10.81 -41.87 4.50
N THR A 184 -11.35 -42.16 5.68
CA THR A 184 -11.91 -43.48 6.01
C THR A 184 -13.26 -43.33 6.72
N GLY A 185 -14.07 -44.38 6.71
CA GLY A 185 -15.34 -44.45 7.43
C GLY A 185 -16.58 -44.33 6.55
N ALA A 186 -17.68 -43.87 7.14
CA ALA A 186 -19.01 -43.91 6.53
C ALA A 186 -19.25 -42.83 5.48
N LYS A 187 -20.23 -43.07 4.60
CA LYS A 187 -20.71 -42.10 3.61
C LYS A 187 -21.49 -40.98 4.29
N GLY A 188 -21.49 -39.81 3.64
CA GLY A 188 -22.26 -38.64 4.08
C GLY A 188 -21.45 -37.59 4.84
N ALA A 189 -20.13 -37.59 4.68
CA ALA A 189 -19.19 -36.59 5.18
C ALA A 189 -18.36 -35.96 4.06
N VAL A 190 -17.80 -34.78 4.38
CA VAL A 190 -16.86 -34.01 3.57
C VAL A 190 -15.56 -33.83 4.35
N ALA A 191 -14.45 -34.20 3.73
CA ALA A 191 -13.12 -33.80 4.18
C ALA A 191 -12.63 -32.63 3.31
N GLY A 192 -12.37 -31.48 3.93
CA GLY A 192 -11.96 -30.25 3.25
C GLY A 192 -10.52 -29.86 3.57
N PHE A 193 -9.78 -29.47 2.53
CA PHE A 193 -8.48 -28.81 2.63
C PHE A 193 -8.45 -27.61 1.68
N PHE A 194 -8.53 -26.40 2.24
CA PHE A 194 -8.86 -25.22 1.45
C PHE A 194 -8.29 -23.94 2.03
N THR A 195 -8.17 -22.92 1.19
CA THR A 195 -7.96 -21.55 1.68
C THR A 195 -9.29 -20.83 1.78
N PHE A 196 -9.52 -20.08 2.87
CA PHE A 196 -10.80 -19.42 3.12
C PHE A 196 -10.65 -17.95 3.53
N TYR A 197 -11.53 -17.11 3.01
CA TYR A 197 -11.79 -15.75 3.50
C TYR A 197 -13.30 -15.47 3.55
N ASP A 198 -13.99 -15.69 2.44
CA ASP A 198 -15.45 -15.67 2.29
C ASP A 198 -15.85 -16.63 1.15
N ASP A 199 -17.16 -16.85 0.97
CA ASP A 199 -17.73 -17.77 -0.03
C ASP A 199 -17.38 -17.43 -1.50
N ASP A 200 -16.75 -16.28 -1.76
CA ASP A 200 -16.28 -15.86 -3.09
C ASP A 200 -14.74 -15.92 -3.23
N ASN A 201 -14.01 -16.24 -2.16
CA ASN A 201 -12.53 -16.20 -2.10
C ASN A 201 -11.97 -17.46 -1.44
N GLU A 202 -12.34 -18.60 -2.02
CA GLU A 202 -12.00 -19.92 -1.51
C GLU A 202 -11.57 -20.87 -2.64
N THR A 203 -10.56 -21.72 -2.37
CA THR A 203 -10.06 -22.75 -3.30
C THR A 203 -9.73 -24.06 -2.58
N ASP A 204 -10.30 -25.16 -3.08
CA ASP A 204 -10.62 -26.31 -2.24
C ASP A 204 -10.18 -27.63 -2.87
N ILE A 205 -9.78 -28.56 -2.02
CA ILE A 205 -9.88 -29.99 -2.26
C ILE A 205 -10.94 -30.52 -1.30
N GLU A 206 -12.04 -31.02 -1.85
CA GLU A 206 -13.11 -31.63 -1.08
C GLU A 206 -13.29 -33.09 -1.47
N ILE A 207 -13.15 -33.97 -0.49
CA ILE A 207 -13.43 -35.40 -0.62
C ILE A 207 -14.80 -35.65 -0.01
N LEU A 208 -15.78 -35.88 -0.89
CA LEU A 208 -17.13 -36.25 -0.50
C LEU A 208 -17.20 -37.77 -0.38
N THR A 209 -17.32 -38.29 0.85
CA THR A 209 -17.36 -39.75 1.11
C THR A 209 -18.55 -40.47 0.43
N ARG A 210 -19.55 -39.71 -0.03
CA ARG A 210 -20.66 -40.26 -0.81
C ARG A 210 -20.28 -40.54 -2.28
N ASP A 211 -19.32 -39.78 -2.81
CA ASP A 211 -18.87 -39.88 -4.20
C ASP A 211 -18.10 -41.20 -4.37
N PRO A 212 -17.87 -41.66 -5.62
CA PRO A 212 -16.96 -42.75 -5.88
C PRO A 212 -15.58 -42.49 -5.26
N THR A 213 -14.91 -43.56 -4.81
CA THR A 213 -13.61 -43.43 -4.11
C THR A 213 -12.49 -42.89 -4.99
N ASP A 214 -12.68 -42.87 -6.31
CA ASP A 214 -11.80 -42.33 -7.34
C ASP A 214 -12.23 -40.95 -7.86
N THR A 215 -13.08 -40.24 -7.12
CA THR A 215 -13.59 -38.90 -7.45
C THR A 215 -13.34 -37.92 -6.29
N ILE A 216 -12.78 -36.76 -6.62
CA ILE A 216 -12.47 -35.66 -5.70
C ILE A 216 -12.96 -34.36 -6.35
N ARG A 217 -13.49 -33.42 -5.55
CA ARG A 217 -13.94 -32.11 -6.02
C ARG A 217 -12.81 -31.09 -5.86
N TYR A 218 -12.51 -30.40 -6.95
CA TYR A 218 -11.52 -29.31 -7.01
C TYR A 218 -12.26 -28.03 -7.35
N THR A 219 -12.42 -27.16 -6.36
CA THR A 219 -13.42 -26.09 -6.42
C THR A 219 -12.78 -24.73 -6.20
N ASN A 220 -13.22 -23.73 -6.97
CA ASN A 220 -13.11 -22.32 -6.57
C ASN A 220 -14.53 -21.82 -6.30
N GLN A 221 -14.81 -21.34 -5.09
CA GLN A 221 -16.15 -20.91 -4.70
C GLN A 221 -16.51 -19.54 -5.33
N PRO A 222 -17.80 -19.23 -5.55
CA PRO A 222 -18.96 -20.05 -5.21
C PRO A 222 -19.18 -21.20 -6.22
N SER A 223 -19.44 -22.39 -5.69
CA SER A 223 -19.75 -23.61 -6.45
C SER A 223 -21.20 -23.68 -6.91
N VAL A 224 -22.09 -22.85 -6.35
CA VAL A 224 -23.50 -22.75 -6.72
C VAL A 224 -23.88 -21.30 -7.03
N ASP A 225 -24.84 -21.12 -7.93
CA ASP A 225 -25.42 -19.81 -8.20
C ASP A 225 -26.46 -19.40 -7.13
N LYS A 226 -27.03 -18.21 -7.28
CA LYS A 226 -28.01 -17.66 -6.33
C LYS A 226 -29.31 -18.47 -6.23
N ASP A 227 -29.56 -19.34 -7.21
CA ASP A 227 -30.72 -20.22 -7.26
C ASP A 227 -30.38 -21.63 -6.74
N GLY A 228 -29.14 -21.85 -6.26
CA GLY A 228 -28.66 -23.11 -5.70
C GLY A 228 -28.18 -24.13 -6.74
N ASN A 229 -28.06 -23.74 -8.02
CA ASN A 229 -27.60 -24.67 -9.06
C ASN A 229 -26.06 -24.70 -9.12
N GLU A 230 -25.48 -25.88 -9.29
CA GLU A 230 -24.02 -26.03 -9.47
C GLU A 230 -23.50 -25.22 -10.68
N ILE A 231 -22.44 -24.46 -10.44
CA ILE A 231 -21.68 -23.77 -11.46
C ILE A 231 -20.61 -24.73 -11.96
N ALA A 232 -20.84 -25.32 -13.13
CA ALA A 232 -19.97 -26.35 -13.70
C ALA A 232 -18.50 -25.92 -13.90
N THR A 233 -18.22 -24.62 -14.02
CA THR A 233 -16.86 -24.08 -14.12
C THR A 233 -16.20 -23.83 -12.76
N ALA A 234 -16.95 -23.84 -11.67
CA ALA A 234 -16.47 -23.59 -10.32
C ALA A 234 -15.87 -24.85 -9.67
N SER A 235 -16.59 -25.98 -9.75
CA SER A 235 -16.17 -27.27 -9.20
C SER A 235 -15.88 -28.29 -10.30
N LEU A 236 -14.64 -28.78 -10.34
CA LEU A 236 -14.18 -29.79 -11.27
C LEU A 236 -14.10 -31.15 -10.57
N ALA A 237 -14.72 -32.17 -11.16
CA ALA A 237 -14.77 -33.53 -10.63
C ALA A 237 -14.16 -34.55 -11.62
N PRO A 238 -12.83 -34.56 -11.82
CA PRO A 238 -12.19 -35.53 -12.69
C PRO A 238 -12.38 -36.95 -12.13
N GLN A 239 -12.72 -37.89 -13.02
CA GLN A 239 -12.94 -39.29 -12.67
C GLN A 239 -11.66 -40.12 -12.85
N LYS A 240 -11.64 -41.34 -12.26
CA LYS A 240 -10.53 -42.30 -12.35
C LYS A 240 -9.24 -41.82 -11.68
N LEU A 241 -9.39 -41.13 -10.55
CA LEU A 241 -8.27 -40.76 -9.68
C LEU A 241 -7.79 -41.97 -8.87
N ALA A 242 -6.65 -41.81 -8.18
CA ALA A 242 -6.28 -42.76 -7.13
C ALA A 242 -7.31 -42.70 -6.00
N THR A 243 -7.56 -43.83 -5.34
CA THR A 243 -8.57 -43.89 -4.28
C THR A 243 -8.19 -43.00 -3.10
N TRP A 244 -9.11 -42.16 -2.64
CA TRP A 244 -8.89 -41.31 -1.45
C TRP A 244 -8.92 -42.10 -0.12
N GLU A 245 -9.28 -43.39 -0.16
CA GLU A 245 -9.21 -44.30 1.00
C GLU A 245 -7.77 -44.75 1.31
N GLU A 246 -6.88 -44.62 0.34
CA GLU A 246 -5.44 -44.85 0.51
C GLU A 246 -4.72 -43.53 0.76
N TRP A 247 -3.50 -43.60 1.30
CA TRP A 247 -2.68 -42.40 1.51
C TRP A 247 -2.29 -41.78 0.17
N GLN A 248 -2.72 -40.54 -0.07
CA GLN A 248 -2.42 -39.79 -1.29
C GLN A 248 -1.76 -38.45 -0.97
N SER A 249 -0.94 -37.96 -1.90
CA SER A 249 -0.41 -36.59 -1.85
C SER A 249 -1.34 -35.66 -2.62
N HIS A 250 -1.95 -34.73 -1.89
CA HIS A 250 -2.79 -33.66 -2.41
C HIS A 250 -1.99 -32.37 -2.48
N ARG A 251 -2.17 -31.57 -3.52
CA ARG A 251 -1.52 -30.25 -3.66
C ARG A 251 -2.46 -29.24 -4.30
N ILE A 252 -2.56 -28.07 -3.69
CA ILE A 252 -3.20 -26.88 -4.24
C ILE A 252 -2.09 -25.87 -4.51
N ASP A 253 -1.99 -25.40 -5.75
CA ASP A 253 -1.22 -24.20 -6.11
C ASP A 253 -2.19 -23.08 -6.44
N TRP A 254 -2.43 -22.22 -5.46
CA TRP A 254 -3.13 -20.96 -5.65
C TRP A 254 -2.13 -19.91 -6.08
N LEU A 255 -2.19 -19.54 -7.36
CA LEU A 255 -1.38 -18.51 -7.99
C LEU A 255 -2.28 -17.34 -8.43
N ASP A 256 -1.65 -16.22 -8.81
CA ASP A 256 -2.33 -14.93 -9.08
C ASP A 256 -3.56 -14.99 -10.00
N LYS A 257 -3.56 -15.93 -10.95
CA LYS A 257 -4.62 -16.07 -11.96
C LYS A 257 -5.16 -17.48 -12.10
N ASN A 258 -4.58 -18.45 -11.40
CA ASN A 258 -4.90 -19.86 -11.59
C ASN A 258 -4.86 -20.59 -10.26
N SER A 259 -5.84 -21.46 -10.04
CA SER A 259 -5.72 -22.55 -9.09
C SER A 259 -5.37 -23.82 -9.87
N PHE A 260 -4.27 -24.48 -9.49
CA PHE A 260 -3.90 -25.79 -10.02
C PHE A 260 -3.96 -26.83 -8.92
N TRP A 261 -4.51 -28.00 -9.23
CA TRP A 261 -4.60 -29.09 -8.28
C TRP A 261 -3.86 -30.32 -8.79
N TYR A 262 -3.15 -30.98 -7.88
CA TYR A 262 -2.40 -32.19 -8.16
C TYR A 262 -2.78 -33.30 -7.19
N LEU A 263 -2.75 -34.51 -7.73
CA LEU A 263 -2.83 -35.75 -6.97
C LEU A 263 -1.60 -36.58 -7.31
N ASN A 264 -0.81 -36.94 -6.31
CA ASN A 264 0.45 -37.69 -6.44
C ASN A 264 1.40 -37.09 -7.47
N GLY A 265 1.59 -35.76 -7.40
CA GLY A 265 2.47 -35.01 -8.31
C GLY A 265 1.93 -34.82 -9.72
N LYS A 266 0.78 -35.42 -10.08
CA LYS A 266 0.14 -35.23 -11.39
C LYS A 266 -0.92 -34.14 -11.30
N GLN A 267 -0.88 -33.16 -12.19
CA GLN A 267 -1.94 -32.16 -12.30
C GLN A 267 -3.25 -32.84 -12.74
N VAL A 268 -4.30 -32.65 -11.96
CA VAL A 268 -5.62 -33.29 -12.16
C VAL A 268 -6.72 -32.27 -12.46
N ALA A 269 -6.55 -31.01 -12.04
CA ALA A 269 -7.47 -29.92 -12.36
C ALA A 269 -6.74 -28.58 -12.47
N ALA A 270 -7.34 -27.63 -13.18
CA ALA A 270 -6.88 -26.26 -13.31
C ALA A 270 -8.09 -25.35 -13.50
N ASN A 271 -8.11 -24.19 -12.84
CA ASN A 271 -9.25 -23.28 -12.91
C ASN A 271 -8.81 -21.82 -12.85
N THR A 272 -9.45 -20.98 -13.68
CA THR A 272 -9.32 -19.52 -13.69
C THR A 272 -10.61 -18.82 -13.23
N TYR A 273 -11.71 -19.56 -13.08
CA TYR A 273 -12.96 -19.07 -12.53
C TYR A 273 -12.81 -18.83 -11.03
N SER A 274 -13.26 -17.67 -10.56
CA SER A 274 -13.28 -17.28 -9.14
C SER A 274 -12.01 -17.60 -8.33
N VAL A 275 -10.83 -17.52 -8.97
CA VAL A 275 -9.55 -17.73 -8.26
C VAL A 275 -9.49 -16.72 -7.10
N PRO A 276 -9.19 -17.15 -5.86
CA PRO A 276 -9.22 -16.26 -4.71
C PRO A 276 -8.33 -15.04 -4.91
N ARG A 277 -8.84 -13.85 -4.56
CA ARG A 277 -8.15 -12.56 -4.78
C ARG A 277 -7.86 -11.82 -3.49
N LYS A 278 -8.46 -12.28 -2.40
CA LYS A 278 -8.25 -11.76 -1.06
C LYS A 278 -7.27 -12.67 -0.31
N PRO A 279 -6.52 -12.11 0.65
CA PRO A 279 -5.76 -12.92 1.57
C PRO A 279 -6.63 -13.89 2.35
N SER A 280 -6.21 -15.14 2.44
CA SER A 280 -7.01 -16.22 3.03
C SER A 280 -6.21 -16.97 4.11
N GLY A 281 -6.91 -17.64 5.01
CA GLY A 281 -6.32 -18.61 5.94
C GLY A 281 -6.37 -20.03 5.36
N LEU A 282 -5.56 -20.94 5.89
CA LEU A 282 -5.68 -22.38 5.62
C LEU A 282 -6.64 -23.02 6.64
N THR A 283 -7.62 -23.77 6.14
CA THR A 283 -8.57 -24.52 6.95
C THR A 283 -8.57 -25.99 6.53
N VAL A 284 -8.64 -26.86 7.54
CA VAL A 284 -8.78 -28.30 7.38
C VAL A 284 -9.99 -28.72 8.20
N ASN A 285 -10.96 -29.38 7.59
CA ASN A 285 -12.14 -29.83 8.33
C ASN A 285 -12.64 -31.21 7.89
N MET A 286 -13.41 -31.81 8.78
CA MET A 286 -14.17 -33.04 8.54
C MET A 286 -15.58 -32.82 9.09
N TRP A 287 -16.56 -32.75 8.19
CA TRP A 287 -17.90 -32.26 8.53
C TRP A 287 -19.03 -32.94 7.73
N SER A 288 -20.26 -32.72 8.19
CA SER A 288 -21.50 -33.09 7.50
C SER A 288 -22.65 -32.25 8.06
N ASP A 289 -23.60 -31.87 7.22
CA ASP A 289 -24.80 -31.14 7.65
C ASP A 289 -26.09 -31.73 7.09
N GLY A 290 -26.00 -32.89 6.44
CA GLY A 290 -27.12 -33.59 5.83
C GLY A 290 -27.69 -32.93 4.58
N GLY A 291 -27.08 -31.86 4.11
CA GLY A 291 -27.51 -31.12 2.93
C GLY A 291 -27.17 -31.85 1.64
N GLU A 292 -27.54 -31.22 0.52
CA GLU A 292 -27.28 -31.76 -0.81
C GLU A 292 -25.78 -31.86 -1.13
N TRP A 293 -24.87 -31.15 -0.44
CA TRP A 293 -23.43 -31.27 -0.68
C TRP A 293 -22.79 -32.43 0.11
N SER A 294 -22.92 -32.46 1.44
CA SER A 294 -22.31 -33.50 2.27
C SER A 294 -22.99 -34.86 2.10
N GLY A 295 -24.29 -34.86 1.79
CA GLY A 295 -25.16 -36.02 1.98
C GLY A 295 -25.44 -36.29 3.46
N ASN A 296 -26.29 -37.29 3.71
CA ASN A 296 -26.77 -37.64 5.05
C ASN A 296 -26.00 -38.85 5.63
N MET A 297 -25.32 -38.66 6.75
CA MET A 297 -24.65 -39.73 7.50
C MET A 297 -25.62 -40.47 8.42
N THR A 298 -25.53 -41.79 8.49
CA THR A 298 -26.38 -42.62 9.38
C THR A 298 -26.08 -42.32 10.85
N GLU A 299 -27.09 -42.29 11.72
CA GLU A 299 -26.88 -42.14 13.16
C GLU A 299 -26.04 -43.28 13.74
N GLY A 300 -25.00 -42.91 14.51
CA GLY A 300 -24.00 -43.83 15.06
C GLY A 300 -22.76 -44.02 14.18
N ASP A 301 -22.81 -43.61 12.90
CA ASP A 301 -21.65 -43.70 12.01
C ASP A 301 -20.66 -42.56 12.24
N SER A 302 -19.43 -42.77 11.76
CA SER A 302 -18.36 -41.78 11.76
C SER A 302 -17.45 -41.91 10.54
N ALA A 303 -16.75 -40.83 10.22
CA ALA A 303 -15.73 -40.79 9.20
C ALA A 303 -14.55 -39.91 9.67
N GLU A 304 -13.36 -40.25 9.20
CA GLU A 304 -12.11 -39.65 9.64
C GLU A 304 -11.29 -39.15 8.45
N PHE A 305 -10.74 -37.95 8.61
CA PHE A 305 -9.71 -37.39 7.76
C PHE A 305 -8.36 -37.50 8.47
N GLN A 306 -7.48 -38.36 7.95
CA GLN A 306 -6.21 -38.72 8.58
C GLN A 306 -5.06 -38.10 7.79
N ILE A 307 -4.16 -37.41 8.47
CA ILE A 307 -3.13 -36.55 7.86
C ILE A 307 -1.76 -36.86 8.49
N GLN A 308 -0.81 -37.30 7.69
CA GLN A 308 0.55 -37.56 8.16
C GLN A 308 1.41 -36.30 8.21
N TRP A 309 1.28 -35.43 7.21
CA TRP A 309 2.03 -34.19 7.15
C TRP A 309 1.32 -33.15 6.27
N ILE A 310 1.61 -31.88 6.57
CA ILE A 310 1.19 -30.71 5.79
C ILE A 310 2.44 -29.90 5.47
N GLU A 311 2.63 -29.55 4.21
CA GLU A 311 3.75 -28.74 3.74
C GLU A 311 3.22 -27.54 2.96
N MET A 312 3.65 -26.33 3.31
CA MET A 312 3.23 -25.14 2.58
C MET A 312 4.40 -24.23 2.30
N THR A 313 4.41 -23.69 1.08
CA THR A 313 5.20 -22.52 0.76
C THR A 313 4.30 -21.42 0.24
N PHE A 314 4.48 -20.22 0.76
CA PHE A 314 3.50 -19.17 0.62
C PHE A 314 4.15 -17.80 0.63
N ASN A 315 3.43 -16.86 0.05
CA ASN A 315 3.65 -15.45 0.28
C ASN A 315 2.57 -14.97 1.24
N THR A 316 2.90 -13.91 1.98
CA THR A 316 1.95 -13.29 2.88
C THR A 316 1.55 -11.94 2.35
N SER A 317 0.30 -11.60 2.62
CA SER A 317 -0.18 -10.24 2.49
C SER A 317 -0.04 -9.47 3.82
N GLY A 318 1.12 -9.51 4.49
CA GLY A 318 1.36 -8.65 5.68
C GLY A 318 1.50 -9.40 7.02
N PRO A 319 0.87 -8.96 8.12
CA PRO A 319 0.87 -9.65 9.42
C PRO A 319 0.05 -10.95 9.47
N VAL A 320 0.45 -11.86 10.37
CA VAL A 320 -0.01 -13.26 10.46
C VAL A 320 -1.53 -13.39 10.48
N GLU A 321 -2.24 -12.43 11.07
CA GLU A 321 -3.66 -12.43 11.34
C GLU A 321 -4.57 -12.11 10.13
N GLY A 322 -4.03 -11.91 8.93
CA GLY A 322 -4.83 -11.45 7.78
C GLY A 322 -4.95 -9.92 7.75
N PRO A 323 -5.32 -9.30 6.62
CA PRO A 323 -5.74 -7.90 6.67
C PRO A 323 -7.01 -7.84 7.52
N LYS A 324 -6.93 -7.19 8.69
CA LYS A 324 -8.14 -6.72 9.37
C LYS A 324 -8.87 -5.77 8.41
N LYS A 325 -10.18 -5.55 8.58
CA LYS A 325 -11.08 -4.69 7.76
C LYS A 325 -10.68 -3.19 7.73
N ASP A 326 -9.41 -2.92 7.99
CA ASP A 326 -8.83 -1.67 8.36
C ASP A 326 -7.80 -1.28 7.28
N LYS A 327 -8.00 -0.10 6.67
CA LYS A 327 -7.24 0.41 5.50
C LYS A 327 -5.73 0.50 5.73
N ARG A 328 -5.29 0.39 6.98
CA ARG A 328 -3.90 0.39 7.42
C ARG A 328 -3.06 -0.81 7.08
N ASP A 329 -3.64 -2.00 7.12
CA ASP A 329 -2.82 -3.21 6.98
C ASP A 329 -2.40 -3.43 5.54
N ALA A 330 -3.13 -2.84 4.56
CA ALA A 330 -2.72 -2.70 3.16
C ALA A 330 -1.44 -1.84 2.99
N GLU A 331 -1.20 -0.90 3.90
CA GLU A 331 0.00 -0.05 3.94
C GLU A 331 1.17 -0.70 4.70
N LEU A 332 0.90 -1.44 5.77
CA LEU A 332 1.92 -2.26 6.47
C LEU A 332 2.39 -3.45 5.61
N LEU A 333 1.49 -3.99 4.79
CA LEU A 333 1.76 -4.88 3.66
C LEU A 333 2.78 -4.36 2.66
N GLN A 334 2.61 -3.09 2.26
CA GLN A 334 3.52 -2.41 1.36
C GLN A 334 4.86 -2.06 2.05
N LYS A 335 4.84 -1.77 3.36
CA LYS A 335 6.06 -1.50 4.16
C LYS A 335 6.86 -2.78 4.50
N ARG A 336 6.24 -3.96 4.68
CA ARG A 336 6.97 -5.24 4.89
C ARG A 336 7.67 -5.75 3.63
N LYS A 337 7.18 -5.44 2.43
CA LYS A 337 7.90 -5.70 1.16
C LYS A 337 9.19 -4.88 1.01
N LYS A 338 9.44 -3.88 1.87
CA LYS A 338 10.58 -2.97 1.76
C LYS A 338 11.89 -3.50 2.35
N LYS A 339 11.95 -4.75 2.86
CA LYS A 339 13.21 -5.35 3.32
C LYS A 339 13.34 -6.86 3.08
N GLU A 340 12.87 -7.37 1.95
CA GLU A 340 13.38 -8.65 1.47
C GLU A 340 14.84 -8.47 1.02
N LYS A 341 15.79 -9.07 1.73
CA LYS A 341 17.03 -9.49 1.08
C LYS A 341 16.61 -10.27 -0.17
N GLY A 342 17.23 -9.99 -1.33
CA GLY A 342 16.94 -10.78 -2.52
C GLY A 342 17.08 -12.27 -2.21
N CYS A 343 16.44 -13.15 -2.97
CA CYS A 343 16.57 -14.57 -2.74
C CYS A 343 18.02 -15.03 -3.00
N GLU A 344 18.86 -14.96 -1.96
CA GLU A 344 20.29 -15.28 -2.01
C GLU A 344 20.49 -16.78 -2.16
N VAL A 345 19.63 -17.57 -1.51
CA VAL A 345 19.60 -19.03 -1.60
C VAL A 345 18.19 -19.46 -1.99
N VAL A 346 18.03 -19.98 -3.20
CA VAL A 346 16.75 -20.55 -3.66
C VAL A 346 16.73 -22.02 -3.28
N CYS A 347 15.67 -22.46 -2.62
CA CYS A 347 15.45 -23.87 -2.29
C CYS A 347 14.23 -24.42 -3.02
N LYS A 348 14.34 -25.58 -3.67
CA LYS A 348 13.16 -26.29 -4.18
C LYS A 348 12.52 -27.09 -3.06
N ILE A 349 11.22 -27.29 -3.17
CA ILE A 349 10.46 -28.21 -2.30
C ILE A 349 9.81 -29.35 -3.10
N ASP A 350 9.73 -29.19 -4.41
CA ASP A 350 9.30 -30.26 -5.32
C ASP A 350 10.45 -31.24 -5.55
N ASP A 351 10.13 -32.53 -5.58
CA ASP A 351 11.06 -33.62 -5.91
C ASP A 351 12.36 -33.58 -5.07
N VAL A 352 12.22 -33.31 -3.77
CA VAL A 352 13.31 -33.37 -2.79
C VAL A 352 13.52 -34.80 -2.29
N GLU A 353 14.75 -35.14 -1.91
CA GLU A 353 15.15 -36.44 -1.37
C GLU A 353 14.41 -36.77 -0.06
N LYS A 354 14.15 -35.75 0.76
CA LYS A 354 13.44 -35.87 2.03
C LYS A 354 12.32 -34.83 2.14
N VAL A 355 11.07 -35.31 2.16
CA VAL A 355 9.87 -34.48 2.41
C VAL A 355 10.05 -33.65 3.68
N GLY A 356 9.65 -32.38 3.64
CA GLY A 356 9.84 -31.46 4.77
C GLY A 356 11.22 -30.80 4.84
N THR A 357 12.11 -31.14 3.89
CA THR A 357 13.49 -30.65 3.84
C THR A 357 13.73 -29.99 2.49
N PRO A 358 13.56 -28.66 2.38
CA PRO A 358 13.86 -27.91 1.18
C PRO A 358 15.32 -28.09 0.74
N GLU A 359 15.57 -28.21 -0.56
CA GLU A 359 16.91 -28.42 -1.13
C GLU A 359 17.40 -27.18 -1.87
N ILE A 360 18.61 -26.71 -1.55
CA ILE A 360 19.24 -25.60 -2.26
C ILE A 360 19.44 -25.96 -3.73
N VAL A 361 18.84 -25.15 -4.62
CA VAL A 361 19.02 -25.26 -6.08
C VAL A 361 19.87 -24.14 -6.66
N SER A 362 20.02 -23.02 -5.95
CA SER A 362 20.99 -21.97 -6.32
C SER A 362 21.41 -21.11 -5.13
N VAL A 363 22.65 -20.63 -5.15
CA VAL A 363 23.23 -19.70 -4.17
C VAL A 363 23.90 -18.55 -4.94
N ASN A 364 23.47 -17.31 -4.73
CA ASN A 364 23.95 -16.13 -5.44
C ASN A 364 24.93 -15.31 -4.56
N TYR A 365 26.23 -15.59 -4.66
CA TYR A 365 27.27 -14.62 -4.30
C TYR A 365 27.68 -13.88 -5.57
N SER A 366 27.44 -12.58 -5.66
CA SER A 366 27.57 -11.81 -6.91
C SER A 366 28.94 -11.98 -7.61
N MET A 367 28.89 -12.39 -8.89
CA MET A 367 29.90 -12.30 -9.97
C MET A 367 31.18 -13.17 -9.88
N ALA A 368 31.13 -14.35 -10.52
CA ALA A 368 32.26 -14.92 -11.29
C ALA A 368 31.74 -15.80 -12.44
N GLY A 369 32.08 -15.44 -13.68
CA GLY A 369 32.24 -16.34 -14.84
C GLY A 369 31.05 -17.22 -15.28
N SER A 370 30.44 -16.83 -16.39
CA SER A 370 29.80 -17.70 -17.40
C SER A 370 29.85 -19.22 -17.15
N VAL A 371 28.71 -19.87 -16.92
CA VAL A 371 28.45 -21.23 -17.47
C VAL A 371 26.95 -21.41 -17.69
N SER A 372 26.58 -21.64 -18.95
CA SER A 372 25.31 -22.21 -19.40
C SER A 372 25.16 -23.65 -18.94
N VAL A 373 23.99 -24.05 -18.42
CA VAL A 373 23.66 -25.48 -18.29
C VAL A 373 22.45 -25.81 -19.16
N SER A 374 22.75 -26.48 -20.27
CA SER A 374 21.81 -27.16 -21.16
C SER A 374 21.49 -28.53 -20.58
N TRP A 375 20.20 -28.87 -20.47
CA TRP A 375 19.76 -30.22 -20.14
C TRP A 375 19.87 -31.14 -21.36
N GLY A 376 20.56 -32.27 -21.21
CA GLY A 376 20.43 -33.45 -22.07
C GLY A 376 21.74 -34.05 -22.59
N LEU A 377 22.20 -35.16 -21.98
CA LEU A 377 22.51 -36.45 -22.64
C LEU A 377 23.20 -37.44 -21.68
N LEU A 378 22.74 -38.69 -21.75
CA LEU A 378 23.30 -39.90 -21.14
C LEU A 378 24.76 -40.17 -21.53
N ALA A 379 25.59 -40.66 -20.59
CA ALA A 379 26.43 -41.87 -20.78
C ALA A 379 27.19 -42.32 -19.51
N VAL A 380 27.10 -43.63 -19.30
CA VAL A 380 27.79 -44.58 -18.40
C VAL A 380 29.28 -44.30 -18.09
N GLY A 381 29.69 -44.53 -16.84
CA GLY A 381 31.10 -44.72 -16.47
C GLY A 381 31.32 -45.12 -14.99
N LEU A 382 31.65 -46.39 -14.77
CA LEU A 382 31.91 -47.07 -13.48
C LEU A 382 33.37 -46.91 -13.01
N LEU A 383 33.60 -47.00 -11.68
CA LEU A 383 34.79 -47.51 -10.94
C LEU A 383 35.67 -46.55 -10.07
N THR A 384 35.53 -46.73 -8.75
CA THR A 384 36.53 -47.11 -7.70
C THR A 384 37.44 -46.12 -6.93
N LEU A 385 37.31 -46.23 -5.58
CA LEU A 385 38.30 -46.42 -4.48
C LEU A 385 39.07 -45.24 -3.80
N SER A 386 38.58 -44.87 -2.59
CA SER A 386 39.20 -44.78 -1.21
C SER A 386 40.54 -44.00 -0.91
N PRO A 387 40.97 -43.81 0.36
CA PRO A 387 41.03 -42.54 1.15
C PRO A 387 42.47 -42.15 1.63
N PRO A 388 42.73 -41.14 2.51
CA PRO A 388 42.86 -41.38 3.99
C PRO A 388 42.81 -40.18 5.01
N ASN A 389 42.59 -40.53 6.30
CA ASN A 389 43.19 -40.14 7.61
C ASN A 389 43.28 -38.71 8.25
N ASN A 390 42.75 -38.69 9.50
CA ASN A 390 43.00 -37.96 10.76
C ASN A 390 44.37 -37.27 11.07
N HIS A 391 44.32 -36.13 11.79
CA HIS A 391 45.04 -35.91 13.08
C HIS A 391 44.63 -34.63 13.87
N HIS A 392 44.63 -34.78 15.21
CA HIS A 392 44.45 -33.81 16.34
C HIS A 392 45.63 -32.80 16.49
N PRO A 393 45.63 -31.70 17.32
CA PRO A 393 45.41 -31.72 18.79
C PRO A 393 45.01 -30.44 19.61
N SER A 394 44.68 -30.68 20.90
CA SER A 394 44.95 -29.94 22.16
C SER A 394 44.31 -28.59 22.56
N SER A 395 43.73 -28.57 23.79
CA SER A 395 43.28 -27.42 24.60
C SER A 395 44.36 -26.94 25.62
N PRO A 396 44.24 -25.73 26.23
CA PRO A 396 43.85 -25.68 27.65
C PRO A 396 43.08 -24.42 28.16
N THR A 397 42.16 -24.68 29.11
CA THR A 397 41.71 -23.93 30.33
C THR A 397 41.46 -22.40 30.36
N TYR A 398 40.26 -22.02 30.84
CA TYR A 398 39.90 -20.68 31.34
C TYR A 398 39.42 -20.72 32.80
N THR A 399 39.70 -19.64 33.54
CA THR A 399 39.24 -19.33 34.91
C THR A 399 38.01 -18.42 34.86
N VAL A 400 37.02 -18.66 35.74
CA VAL A 400 35.79 -17.86 35.86
C VAL A 400 35.89 -16.86 37.03
N ILE A 401 35.49 -15.62 36.80
CA ILE A 401 35.13 -14.60 37.82
C ILE A 401 33.68 -14.16 37.52
N PRO A 402 32.78 -14.03 38.51
CA PRO A 402 31.36 -13.84 38.27
C PRO A 402 30.99 -12.36 38.04
N TYR A 403 30.07 -12.11 37.09
CA TYR A 403 29.43 -10.80 36.90
C TYR A 403 27.95 -10.89 37.31
N ASN A 404 27.61 -10.15 38.37
CA ASN A 404 26.31 -9.49 38.48
C ASN A 404 26.38 -8.19 37.67
N SER A 405 25.25 -7.82 37.06
CA SER A 405 24.95 -6.61 36.27
C SER A 405 25.34 -6.63 34.77
N ILE A 406 24.33 -6.77 33.91
CA ILE A 406 24.25 -6.27 32.53
C ILE A 406 22.76 -5.89 32.37
N ALA A 407 22.30 -4.66 32.59
CA ALA A 407 22.52 -3.41 31.84
C ALA A 407 22.24 -3.58 30.33
N ASN A 408 21.10 -3.04 29.89
CA ASN A 408 20.67 -2.86 28.50
C ASN A 408 21.83 -2.70 27.50
N MET A 409 22.02 -3.68 26.61
CA MET A 409 22.79 -3.48 25.38
C MET A 409 21.83 -2.98 24.29
N THR A 410 21.73 -1.66 24.17
CA THR A 410 21.19 -0.99 22.98
C THR A 410 22.18 -1.13 21.83
N THR A 411 21.78 -1.79 20.74
CA THR A 411 22.51 -1.75 19.47
C THR A 411 22.29 -0.40 18.79
N SER A 412 23.37 0.29 18.41
CA SER A 412 23.31 1.54 17.65
C SER A 412 22.82 1.28 16.21
N ILE A 413 22.05 2.21 15.65
CA ILE A 413 21.61 2.16 14.24
C ILE A 413 22.85 2.17 13.32
N ASP A 414 22.84 1.31 12.28
CA ASP A 414 23.91 1.21 11.29
C ASP A 414 24.16 2.55 10.57
N SER A 415 25.44 2.91 10.43
CA SER A 415 25.91 4.16 9.83
C SER A 415 25.54 4.32 8.35
N GLU A 416 25.47 3.24 7.57
CA GLU A 416 25.04 3.31 6.16
C GLU A 416 23.52 3.51 6.05
N LEU A 417 22.75 2.90 6.96
CA LEU A 417 21.31 3.13 7.06
C LEU A 417 21.01 4.59 7.43
N LEU A 418 21.77 5.18 8.36
CA LEU A 418 21.57 6.57 8.80
C LEU A 418 21.71 7.60 7.67
N LYS A 419 22.56 7.32 6.66
CA LYS A 419 22.73 8.21 5.49
C LYS A 419 21.42 8.46 4.73
N GLN A 420 20.48 7.52 4.77
CA GLN A 420 19.17 7.63 4.11
C GLN A 420 18.21 8.58 4.84
N TYR A 421 18.46 8.81 6.13
CA TYR A 421 17.67 9.69 6.99
C TYR A 421 18.32 11.06 7.17
N LEU A 422 19.44 11.35 6.52
CA LEU A 422 20.01 12.70 6.57
C LEU A 422 19.11 13.66 5.77
N ALA A 423 18.98 14.89 6.26
CA ALA A 423 18.35 15.98 5.53
C ALA A 423 18.98 16.15 4.14
N ASP A 424 18.17 16.55 3.16
CA ASP A 424 18.65 16.83 1.81
C ASP A 424 19.58 18.05 1.84
N ASN A 425 20.72 17.98 1.14
CA ASN A 425 21.76 19.00 1.22
C ASN A 425 22.39 19.28 -0.16
N PRO A 426 22.05 20.41 -0.81
CA PRO A 426 21.01 21.35 -0.42
C PRO A 426 19.59 20.81 -0.69
N PRO A 427 18.55 21.29 0.03
CA PRO A 427 17.17 21.06 -0.35
C PRO A 427 16.80 21.89 -1.58
N THR A 428 15.81 21.42 -2.35
CA THR A 428 15.30 22.18 -3.51
C THR A 428 14.30 23.23 -3.04
N VAL A 429 14.76 24.46 -2.76
CA VAL A 429 13.89 25.58 -2.34
C VAL A 429 13.43 26.36 -3.57
N VAL A 430 12.12 26.55 -3.72
CA VAL A 430 11.51 27.21 -4.89
C VAL A 430 10.50 28.28 -4.48
N PRO A 431 10.32 29.36 -5.27
CA PRO A 431 9.28 30.33 -5.00
C PRO A 431 7.91 29.78 -5.42
N LEU A 432 6.89 29.98 -4.59
CA LEU A 432 5.49 29.85 -5.02
C LEU A 432 5.02 31.21 -5.55
N ALA A 433 5.37 31.50 -6.80
CA ALA A 433 5.14 32.81 -7.41
C ALA A 433 3.64 33.11 -7.54
N ILE A 434 3.21 34.30 -7.08
CA ILE A 434 1.77 34.62 -7.06
C ILE A 434 1.42 36.10 -7.31
N LYS A 435 2.39 37.01 -7.22
CA LYS A 435 2.16 38.46 -7.21
C LYS A 435 1.23 38.99 -8.33
N PRO A 436 1.39 38.66 -9.62
CA PRO A 436 0.52 39.20 -10.67
C PRO A 436 -0.96 38.83 -10.46
N HIS A 437 -1.22 37.61 -10.00
CA HIS A 437 -2.57 37.11 -9.76
C HIS A 437 -3.18 37.75 -8.51
N PHE A 438 -2.39 37.93 -7.45
CA PHE A 438 -2.84 38.63 -6.25
C PHE A 438 -3.12 40.12 -6.51
N GLU A 439 -2.25 40.80 -7.27
CA GLU A 439 -2.42 42.22 -7.58
C GLU A 439 -3.70 42.51 -8.39
N ALA A 440 -4.11 41.55 -9.24
CA ALA A 440 -5.33 41.61 -10.04
C ALA A 440 -6.64 41.54 -9.23
N LEU A 441 -6.59 41.10 -7.98
CA LEU A 441 -7.75 41.08 -7.08
C LEU A 441 -8.16 42.50 -6.65
N THR A 442 -9.46 42.69 -6.47
CA THR A 442 -10.02 43.87 -5.79
C THR A 442 -9.63 43.91 -4.32
N ASP A 443 -9.71 45.08 -3.68
CA ASP A 443 -9.40 45.21 -2.24
C ASP A 443 -10.29 44.28 -1.37
N LYS A 444 -11.55 44.06 -1.78
CA LYS A 444 -12.48 43.12 -1.11
C LYS A 444 -12.01 41.68 -1.22
N GLU A 445 -11.63 41.22 -2.42
CA GLU A 445 -11.12 39.86 -2.65
C GLU A 445 -9.79 39.63 -1.94
N LYS A 446 -8.91 40.64 -1.87
CA LYS A 446 -7.66 40.57 -1.11
C LYS A 446 -7.90 40.39 0.39
N LEU A 447 -8.89 41.09 0.95
CA LEU A 447 -9.30 40.91 2.36
C LEU A 447 -9.90 39.52 2.59
N TYR A 448 -10.72 39.02 1.67
CA TYR A 448 -11.24 37.65 1.70
C TYR A 448 -10.10 36.62 1.73
N ALA A 449 -9.18 36.70 0.76
CA ALA A 449 -8.01 35.82 0.66
C ALA A 449 -7.08 35.92 1.87
N HIS A 450 -6.91 37.12 2.44
CA HIS A 450 -6.09 37.36 3.63
C HIS A 450 -6.60 36.61 4.85
N HIS A 451 -7.87 36.82 5.22
CA HIS A 451 -8.41 36.18 6.43
C HIS A 451 -8.38 34.66 6.31
N ILE A 452 -8.70 34.10 5.14
CA ILE A 452 -8.62 32.65 4.92
C ILE A 452 -7.16 32.19 5.00
N SER A 453 -6.20 32.92 4.40
CA SER A 453 -4.78 32.58 4.49
C SER A 453 -4.26 32.57 5.94
N VAL A 454 -4.71 33.52 6.77
CA VAL A 454 -4.39 33.54 8.20
C VAL A 454 -4.99 32.32 8.90
N ALA A 455 -6.23 31.96 8.58
CA ALA A 455 -6.86 30.75 9.12
C ALA A 455 -6.10 29.47 8.71
N CYS A 456 -5.70 29.32 7.44
CA CYS A 456 -4.86 28.19 7.01
C CYS A 456 -3.60 28.09 7.86
N TRP A 457 -2.84 29.18 7.94
CA TRP A 457 -1.55 29.21 8.63
C TRP A 457 -1.65 29.11 10.15
N ALA A 458 -2.75 29.54 10.78
CA ALA A 458 -2.98 29.35 12.21
C ALA A 458 -2.96 27.85 12.60
N GLY A 459 -3.33 26.97 11.67
CA GLY A 459 -3.21 25.52 11.88
C GLY A 459 -1.81 24.93 11.69
N THR A 460 -0.76 25.74 11.46
CA THR A 460 0.64 25.28 11.48
C THR A 460 0.95 24.48 12.75
N ARG A 461 0.48 24.97 13.91
CA ARG A 461 0.67 24.29 15.20
C ARG A 461 -0.08 22.96 15.28
N ILE A 462 -1.22 22.85 14.61
CA ILE A 462 -1.99 21.61 14.54
C ILE A 462 -1.19 20.56 13.78
N VAL A 463 -0.68 20.90 12.58
CA VAL A 463 0.15 20.00 11.77
C VAL A 463 1.38 19.56 12.56
N LEU A 464 2.12 20.50 13.17
CA LEU A 464 3.28 20.18 14.01
C LEU A 464 2.92 19.15 15.11
N ARG A 465 1.80 19.34 15.81
CA ARG A 465 1.28 18.41 16.83
C ARG A 465 0.77 17.09 16.25
N GLN A 466 0.39 17.03 14.98
CA GLN A 466 0.00 15.80 14.27
C GLN A 466 1.21 15.02 13.74
N VAL A 467 2.38 15.66 13.56
CA VAL A 467 3.60 15.00 13.07
C VAL A 467 4.36 14.28 14.17
N SER A 468 4.86 15.01 15.18
CA SER A 468 5.72 14.44 16.22
C SER A 468 5.69 15.28 17.50
N PRO A 469 5.95 14.67 18.68
CA PRO A 469 5.94 15.40 19.94
C PRO A 469 6.93 16.58 20.00
N GLU A 470 8.05 16.46 19.31
CA GLU A 470 9.13 17.46 19.32
C GLU A 470 8.98 18.57 18.27
N ALA A 471 8.03 18.46 17.32
CA ALA A 471 7.96 19.36 16.18
C ALA A 471 7.71 20.83 16.58
N GLU A 472 6.84 21.10 17.55
CA GLU A 472 6.58 22.48 17.99
C GLU A 472 7.81 23.14 18.61
N ASP A 473 8.56 22.43 19.44
CA ASP A 473 9.76 22.98 20.07
C ASP A 473 10.88 23.22 19.04
N ILE A 474 10.98 22.37 17.99
CA ILE A 474 11.91 22.58 16.88
C ILE A 474 11.50 23.83 16.06
N TYR A 475 10.22 23.97 15.75
CA TYR A 475 9.69 25.16 15.08
C TYR A 475 10.01 26.44 15.87
N ASP A 476 9.70 26.45 17.16
CA ASP A 476 9.96 27.58 18.04
C ASP A 476 11.44 27.90 18.15
N PHE A 477 12.31 26.88 18.14
CA PHE A 477 13.76 27.07 18.15
C PHE A 477 14.25 27.77 16.89
N ILE A 478 13.78 27.36 15.72
CA ILE A 478 14.11 27.98 14.43
C ILE A 478 13.67 29.45 14.42
N VAL A 479 12.42 29.72 14.79
CA VAL A 479 11.86 31.09 14.81
C VAL A 479 12.56 31.95 15.87
N THR A 480 12.87 31.40 17.05
CA THR A 480 13.56 32.11 18.13
C THR A 480 14.98 32.50 17.73
N LEU A 481 15.74 31.59 17.11
CA LEU A 481 17.08 31.90 16.61
C LEU A 481 17.04 32.96 15.52
N HIS A 482 16.10 32.85 14.56
CA HIS A 482 15.93 33.88 13.52
C HIS A 482 15.66 35.26 14.12
N LYS A 483 14.75 35.36 15.09
CA LYS A 483 14.42 36.63 15.77
C LYS A 483 15.61 37.17 16.58
N HIS A 484 16.37 36.28 17.21
CA HIS A 484 17.57 36.64 17.98
C HIS A 484 18.66 37.23 17.07
N CYS A 485 18.95 36.58 15.94
CA CYS A 485 19.97 37.05 15.00
C CYS A 485 19.47 38.11 14.02
N LYS A 486 18.16 38.38 13.95
CA LYS A 486 17.53 39.28 12.97
C LYS A 486 17.88 38.92 11.53
N GLY A 487 17.99 37.62 11.24
CA GLY A 487 18.43 37.09 9.95
C GLY A 487 19.95 37.07 9.72
N ASP A 488 20.78 37.62 10.61
CA ASP A 488 22.24 37.56 10.52
C ASP A 488 22.79 36.25 11.11
N TYR A 489 22.54 35.16 10.39
CA TYR A 489 23.00 33.82 10.77
C TYR A 489 24.54 33.70 10.84
N SER A 490 25.27 34.50 10.07
CA SER A 490 26.73 34.49 10.07
C SER A 490 27.32 35.02 11.38
N ALA A 491 26.69 36.04 11.99
CA ALA A 491 27.09 36.54 13.30
C ALA A 491 26.96 35.48 14.40
N ILE A 492 25.81 34.80 14.48
CA ILE A 492 25.58 33.77 15.52
C ILE A 492 26.39 32.49 15.27
N ALA A 493 26.68 32.14 14.01
CA ALA A 493 27.57 31.02 13.70
C ALA A 493 29.00 31.31 14.20
N LYS A 494 29.48 32.55 14.00
CA LYS A 494 30.79 32.99 14.51
C LYS A 494 30.84 32.98 16.04
N GLU A 495 29.79 33.45 16.71
CA GLU A 495 29.66 33.40 18.17
C GLU A 495 29.70 31.96 18.70
N ALA A 496 28.99 31.04 18.04
CA ALA A 496 28.93 29.63 18.40
C ALA A 496 30.15 28.81 17.94
N GLY A 497 31.08 29.40 17.18
CA GLY A 497 32.27 28.72 16.67
C GLY A 497 31.99 27.70 15.57
N LEU A 498 30.94 27.91 14.76
CA LEU A 498 30.58 27.05 13.63
C LEU A 498 31.31 27.46 12.35
N SER A 499 31.58 26.46 11.49
CA SER A 499 32.03 26.69 10.12
C SER A 499 30.89 27.15 9.21
N GLU A 500 31.21 27.57 7.99
CA GLU A 500 30.20 27.89 6.98
C GLU A 500 29.37 26.66 6.59
N ASP A 501 30.00 25.48 6.46
CA ASP A 501 29.32 24.21 6.17
C ASP A 501 28.33 23.82 7.28
N ASP A 502 28.72 24.04 8.55
CA ASP A 502 27.85 23.79 9.72
C ASP A 502 26.62 24.71 9.69
N LEU A 503 26.82 25.98 9.35
CA LEU A 503 25.73 26.95 9.22
C LEU A 503 24.79 26.58 8.07
N GLU A 504 25.35 26.17 6.93
CA GLU A 504 24.57 25.72 5.78
C GLU A 504 23.74 24.48 6.12
N ALA A 505 24.33 23.50 6.80
CA ALA A 505 23.64 22.30 7.26
C ALA A 505 22.45 22.62 8.19
N TYR A 506 22.58 23.62 9.08
CA TYR A 506 21.47 24.11 9.90
C TYR A 506 20.37 24.74 9.04
N LEU A 507 20.73 25.70 8.18
CA LEU A 507 19.75 26.42 7.34
C LEU A 507 18.99 25.46 6.42
N ASN A 508 19.69 24.50 5.83
CA ASN A 508 19.12 23.49 4.94
C ASN A 508 18.16 22.56 5.69
N TYR A 509 18.52 22.11 6.90
CA TYR A 509 17.61 21.36 7.76
C TYR A 509 16.36 22.18 8.12
N SER A 510 16.54 23.43 8.54
CA SER A 510 15.43 24.31 8.91
C SER A 510 14.47 24.57 7.75
N ALA A 511 14.99 24.80 6.53
CA ALA A 511 14.16 24.98 5.35
C ALA A 511 13.37 23.72 4.99
N GLN A 512 13.99 22.54 5.09
CA GLN A 512 13.32 21.27 4.88
C GLN A 512 12.26 20.99 5.96
N PHE A 513 12.58 21.27 7.23
CA PHE A 513 11.65 21.18 8.37
C PHE A 513 10.40 22.03 8.17
N LEU A 514 10.59 23.31 7.86
CA LEU A 514 9.48 24.24 7.63
C LEU A 514 8.65 23.83 6.41
N GLY A 515 9.30 23.40 5.32
CA GLY A 515 8.60 22.92 4.13
C GLY A 515 7.82 21.62 4.31
N ASN A 516 8.09 20.83 5.36
CA ASN A 516 7.34 19.63 5.72
C ASN A 516 6.43 19.83 6.94
N LEU A 517 6.45 21.01 7.56
CA LEU A 517 5.85 21.29 8.87
C LEU A 517 6.16 20.22 9.92
N GLY A 518 7.41 19.75 9.96
CA GLY A 518 7.85 18.71 10.88
C GLY A 518 9.15 18.04 10.45
N ASN A 519 9.70 17.19 11.32
CA ASN A 519 10.96 16.47 11.10
C ASN A 519 10.78 15.10 10.42
N TYR A 520 9.63 14.87 9.79
CA TYR A 520 9.33 13.69 8.96
C TYR A 520 8.90 14.16 7.58
N LYS A 521 9.42 13.49 6.53
CA LYS A 521 9.08 13.82 5.14
C LYS A 521 7.58 13.57 4.91
N SER A 522 6.85 14.57 4.43
CA SER A 522 5.44 14.42 4.04
C SER A 522 5.26 13.41 2.92
N PHE A 523 6.26 13.28 2.04
CA PHE A 523 6.33 12.22 1.07
C PHE A 523 7.24 11.09 1.56
N GLY A 524 6.63 10.08 2.21
CA GLY A 524 7.28 8.83 2.61
C GLY A 524 7.41 8.60 4.12
N ASP A 525 6.91 9.50 4.97
CA ASP A 525 6.76 9.36 6.43
C ASP A 525 8.01 8.85 7.16
N SER A 526 9.17 9.27 6.65
CA SER A 526 10.46 8.94 7.22
C SER A 526 11.04 10.17 7.88
N LYS A 527 11.66 9.99 9.04
CA LYS A 527 12.38 11.04 9.73
C LYS A 527 13.50 11.58 8.84
N PHE A 528 13.81 12.86 8.94
CA PHE A 528 15.08 13.37 8.47
C PHE A 528 15.81 14.08 9.61
N VAL A 529 17.10 13.81 9.73
CA VAL A 529 17.97 14.29 10.80
C VAL A 529 18.91 15.37 10.27
N PRO A 530 19.25 16.39 11.09
CA PRO A 530 20.23 17.39 10.71
C PRO A 530 21.57 16.73 10.35
N ARG A 531 22.25 17.27 9.34
CA ARG A 531 23.65 16.91 9.05
C ARG A 531 24.64 17.56 10.02
N LEU A 532 24.20 18.62 10.70
CA LEU A 532 24.92 19.28 11.77
C LEU A 532 25.03 18.35 12.99
N ASP A 533 26.21 18.20 13.60
CA ASP A 533 26.36 17.38 14.80
C ASP A 533 25.63 18.01 15.99
N ALA A 534 25.17 17.15 16.91
CA ALA A 534 24.46 17.57 18.13
C ALA A 534 25.23 18.61 18.96
N ARG A 535 26.57 18.54 18.98
CA ARG A 535 27.42 19.51 19.68
C ARG A 535 27.36 20.90 19.05
N GLN A 536 27.36 20.99 17.72
CA GLN A 536 27.30 22.26 17.01
C GLN A 536 25.89 22.85 17.08
N LEU A 537 24.84 22.03 16.98
CA LEU A 537 23.46 22.50 17.19
C LEU A 537 23.27 23.05 18.61
N LYS A 538 23.85 22.39 19.62
CA LYS A 538 23.87 22.91 21.00
C LYS A 538 24.63 24.23 21.10
N ALA A 539 25.79 24.36 20.44
CA ALA A 539 26.56 25.61 20.44
C ALA A 539 25.74 26.77 19.86
N LEU A 540 25.02 26.56 18.75
CA LEU A 540 24.06 27.55 18.22
C LEU A 540 22.99 27.89 19.26
N ALA A 541 22.41 26.89 19.92
CA ALA A 541 21.40 27.11 20.95
C ALA A 541 21.91 27.98 22.12
N THR A 542 23.20 27.88 22.48
CA THR A 542 23.77 28.67 23.59
C THR A 542 23.92 30.17 23.33
N THR A 543 23.77 30.62 22.08
CA THR A 543 23.77 32.06 21.73
C THR A 543 22.56 32.82 22.30
N SER A 544 21.47 32.11 22.60
CA SER A 544 20.25 32.69 23.17
C SER A 544 19.72 31.82 24.32
N PRO A 545 19.51 32.37 25.54
CA PRO A 545 18.93 31.60 26.65
C PRO A 545 17.58 30.96 26.31
N SER A 546 16.75 31.65 25.51
CA SER A 546 15.47 31.12 25.05
C SER A 546 15.65 29.97 24.05
N ALA A 547 16.59 30.09 23.12
CA ALA A 547 16.90 29.02 22.17
C ALA A 547 17.47 27.78 22.89
N LEU A 548 18.35 27.97 23.87
CA LEU A 548 18.88 26.90 24.70
C LEU A 548 17.76 26.18 25.46
N SER A 549 16.82 26.94 26.05
CA SER A 549 15.68 26.34 26.76
C SER A 549 14.78 25.49 25.86
N LEU A 550 14.63 25.85 24.58
CA LEU A 550 13.87 25.05 23.60
C LEU A 550 14.66 23.82 23.16
N TYR A 551 15.94 23.99 22.85
CA TYR A 551 16.83 22.89 22.47
C TYR A 551 16.84 21.76 23.51
N GLU A 552 16.90 22.09 24.80
CA GLU A 552 16.93 21.08 25.86
C GLU A 552 15.67 20.19 25.91
N LYS A 553 14.54 20.62 25.31
CA LYS A 553 13.32 19.80 25.22
C LYS A 553 13.35 18.76 24.10
N PHE A 554 14.02 19.04 22.97
CA PHE A 554 14.02 18.16 21.79
C PHE A 554 15.38 17.54 21.45
N LYS A 555 16.48 17.91 22.13
CA LYS A 555 17.86 17.50 21.78
C LYS A 555 18.05 16.01 21.53
N ASP A 556 17.32 15.16 22.24
CA ASP A 556 17.41 13.70 22.13
C ASP A 556 16.50 13.16 21.01
N ALA A 557 15.43 13.89 20.69
CA ALA A 557 14.43 13.52 19.68
C ALA A 557 14.77 14.02 18.27
N ILE A 558 15.60 15.05 18.09
CA ILE A 558 15.90 15.56 16.73
C ILE A 558 16.84 14.63 15.92
N TYR A 559 17.71 13.88 16.60
CA TYR A 559 18.62 12.92 15.96
C TYR A 559 18.03 11.50 15.93
N ALA A 560 18.70 10.62 15.19
CA ALA A 560 18.40 9.19 15.24
C ALA A 560 18.94 8.65 16.56
N GLY A 561 18.03 8.40 17.52
CA GLY A 561 18.37 7.64 18.73
C GLY A 561 18.67 6.17 18.41
N ASN A 562 18.63 5.30 19.42
CA ASN A 562 18.88 3.86 19.23
C ASN A 562 17.63 3.07 18.79
N ASP A 563 16.52 3.76 18.54
CA ASP A 563 15.23 3.15 18.21
C ASP A 563 14.89 3.39 16.74
N ALA A 564 15.09 2.37 15.91
CA ALA A 564 14.78 2.44 14.49
C ALA A 564 13.27 2.57 14.20
N GLY A 565 12.40 2.15 15.13
CA GLY A 565 10.95 2.33 15.01
C GLY A 565 10.56 3.81 14.94
N LYS A 566 11.26 4.65 15.73
CA LYS A 566 11.11 6.11 15.78
C LYS A 566 11.69 6.87 14.59
N LEU A 567 12.12 6.17 13.54
CA LEU A 567 12.47 6.80 12.27
C LEU A 567 11.28 6.87 11.29
N HIS A 568 10.12 6.34 11.70
CA HIS A 568 8.92 6.28 10.86
C HIS A 568 7.66 6.69 11.63
N LEU A 569 6.72 7.29 10.89
CA LEU A 569 5.35 7.42 11.37
C LEU A 569 4.58 6.10 11.17
N GLY A 570 3.74 5.75 12.15
CA GLY A 570 3.01 4.49 12.19
C GLY A 570 2.34 4.22 13.54
N TYR A 571 1.86 2.99 13.76
CA TYR A 571 1.24 2.60 15.04
C TYR A 571 2.22 2.73 16.23
N PRO A 572 1.79 3.36 17.35
CA PRO A 572 2.57 3.38 18.59
C PRO A 572 2.89 1.97 19.11
N GLY A 573 1.92 1.05 19.09
CA GLY A 573 2.12 -0.36 19.48
C GLY A 573 3.15 -1.13 18.65
N SER A 574 3.59 -0.60 17.50
CA SER A 574 4.68 -1.16 16.68
C SER A 574 6.03 -0.45 16.90
N GLY A 575 6.13 0.45 17.88
CA GLY A 575 7.33 1.24 18.15
C GLY A 575 7.51 2.46 17.24
N HIS A 576 6.51 2.79 16.40
CA HIS A 576 6.53 3.96 15.53
C HIS A 576 6.00 5.21 16.23
N VAL A 577 6.15 6.37 15.59
CA VAL A 577 5.63 7.64 16.10
C VAL A 577 4.26 7.93 15.49
N SER A 578 3.28 8.26 16.32
CA SER A 578 2.03 8.89 15.87
C SER A 578 1.41 9.69 17.01
N THR A 579 1.18 10.97 16.77
CA THR A 579 0.58 11.89 17.75
C THR A 579 -0.91 12.12 17.53
N TYR A 580 -1.54 11.36 16.62
CA TYR A 580 -2.98 11.09 16.66
C TYR A 580 -3.38 10.28 17.89
N TYR A 581 -2.39 9.67 18.55
CA TYR A 581 -2.51 8.91 19.79
C TYR A 581 -1.68 9.52 20.93
N PRO A 582 -1.97 10.77 21.36
CA PRO A 582 -1.15 11.48 22.32
C PRO A 582 -1.16 10.78 23.69
N ASP A 583 -0.04 10.87 24.42
CA ASP A 583 0.17 10.30 25.75
C ASP A 583 -0.16 8.80 25.88
N SER A 584 -0.16 8.08 24.76
CA SER A 584 -0.63 6.69 24.69
C SER A 584 0.37 5.77 24.01
N PRO A 585 1.63 5.69 24.49
CA PRO A 585 2.67 4.90 23.83
C PRO A 585 2.35 3.39 23.79
N ASP A 586 1.47 2.92 24.67
CA ASP A 586 1.04 1.53 24.81
C ASP A 586 -0.33 1.24 24.16
N ILE A 587 -0.94 2.21 23.46
CA ILE A 587 -2.20 1.95 22.75
C ILE A 587 -1.94 1.03 21.56
N THR A 588 -2.72 -0.04 21.49
CA THR A 588 -2.58 -1.07 20.48
C THR A 588 -3.44 -0.76 19.25
N GLN A 589 -3.07 -1.35 18.11
CA GLN A 589 -3.88 -1.31 16.89
C GLN A 589 -5.31 -1.82 17.11
N GLU A 590 -5.47 -2.88 17.91
CA GLU A 590 -6.78 -3.44 18.22
C GLU A 590 -7.64 -2.50 19.06
N GLU A 591 -7.06 -1.82 20.07
CA GLU A 591 -7.77 -0.80 20.84
C GLU A 591 -8.22 0.36 19.95
N ILE A 592 -7.35 0.84 19.05
CA ILE A 592 -7.67 1.90 18.09
C ILE A 592 -8.85 1.48 17.18
N ALA A 593 -8.80 0.27 16.62
CA ALA A 593 -9.86 -0.24 15.76
C ALA A 593 -11.19 -0.35 16.52
N LYS A 594 -11.19 -0.92 17.72
CA LYS A 594 -12.40 -1.06 18.56
C LYS A 594 -13.04 0.29 18.87
N ILE A 595 -12.24 1.30 19.26
CA ILE A 595 -12.76 2.64 19.55
C ILE A 595 -13.33 3.27 18.28
N SER A 596 -12.66 3.09 17.14
CA SER A 596 -13.08 3.67 15.87
C SER A 596 -14.39 3.03 15.38
N ASP A 597 -14.51 1.70 15.40
CA ASP A 597 -15.75 0.96 15.09
C ASP A 597 -16.91 1.38 16.02
N PHE A 598 -16.62 1.55 17.31
CA PHE A 598 -17.61 1.99 18.28
C PHE A 598 -18.15 3.39 17.96
N LEU A 599 -17.27 4.34 17.64
CA LEU A 599 -17.64 5.72 17.29
C LEU A 599 -18.32 5.80 15.91
N GLU A 600 -17.93 4.97 14.94
CA GLU A 600 -18.63 4.81 13.67
C GLU A 600 -20.06 4.30 13.90
N GLY A 601 -20.25 3.34 14.80
CA GLY A 601 -21.58 2.88 15.23
C GLY A 601 -22.43 3.98 15.87
N LYS A 602 -21.80 5.00 16.47
CA LYS A 602 -22.45 6.23 16.95
C LYS A 602 -22.66 7.28 15.86
N ARG A 603 -22.12 7.07 14.66
CA ARG A 603 -22.10 8.01 13.52
C ARG A 603 -21.30 9.29 13.81
N LEU A 604 -20.27 9.20 14.64
CA LEU A 604 -19.32 10.29 14.81
C LEU A 604 -18.30 10.24 13.67
N LEU A 605 -18.15 11.35 12.96
CA LEU A 605 -17.12 11.50 11.94
C LEU A 605 -15.72 11.61 12.58
N PRO A 606 -14.70 10.87 12.11
CA PRO A 606 -13.42 10.76 12.80
C PRO A 606 -12.37 11.83 12.46
N GLU A 607 -12.56 12.61 11.39
CA GLU A 607 -11.49 13.37 10.74
C GLU A 607 -10.83 14.42 11.66
N ASN A 608 -11.59 15.06 12.54
CA ASN A 608 -11.09 16.10 13.46
C ASN A 608 -10.78 15.56 14.87
N THR A 609 -10.50 14.25 15.00
CA THR A 609 -10.31 13.60 16.29
C THR A 609 -8.88 13.12 16.54
N ARG A 610 -8.51 13.01 17.82
CA ARG A 610 -7.37 12.22 18.33
C ARG A 610 -7.83 11.31 19.47
N VAL A 611 -7.05 10.28 19.80
CA VAL A 611 -7.44 9.33 20.85
C VAL A 611 -6.35 9.17 21.91
N LYS A 612 -6.71 9.40 23.16
CA LYS A 612 -5.85 9.20 24.32
C LYS A 612 -6.34 8.04 25.17
N LYS A 613 -5.47 7.10 25.47
CA LYS A 613 -5.68 6.01 26.42
C LYS A 613 -5.49 6.52 27.84
N THR A 614 -6.40 6.14 28.73
CA THR A 614 -6.40 6.49 30.16
C THR A 614 -6.54 5.22 31.00
N SER A 615 -6.36 5.33 32.32
CA SER A 615 -6.58 4.20 33.23
C SER A 615 -8.02 3.68 33.23
N GLU A 616 -9.00 4.54 32.93
CA GLU A 616 -10.44 4.21 32.96
C GLU A 616 -11.00 3.83 31.58
N GLY A 617 -10.25 4.05 30.50
CA GLY A 617 -10.68 3.81 29.12
C GLY A 617 -10.02 4.78 28.14
N TYR A 618 -10.81 5.55 27.40
CA TYR A 618 -10.35 6.37 26.29
C TYR A 618 -11.00 7.77 26.28
N GLU A 619 -10.18 8.78 26.00
CA GLU A 619 -10.60 10.13 25.68
C GLU A 619 -10.46 10.36 24.17
N VAL A 620 -11.54 10.73 23.52
CA VAL A 620 -11.59 11.11 22.10
C VAL A 620 -11.53 12.63 22.06
N LEU A 621 -10.36 13.16 21.73
CA LEU A 621 -10.10 14.60 21.68
C LEU A 621 -10.72 15.15 20.40
N ILE A 622 -11.62 16.13 20.51
CA ILE A 622 -12.29 16.78 19.39
C ILE A 622 -11.67 18.16 19.20
N ALA A 623 -11.19 18.44 17.98
CA ALA A 623 -10.67 19.76 17.63
C ALA A 623 -11.77 20.81 17.64
N SER A 624 -11.68 21.77 18.57
CA SER A 624 -12.66 22.86 18.70
C SER A 624 -12.11 24.02 19.50
N ALA A 625 -12.56 25.24 19.19
CA ALA A 625 -12.23 26.42 20.00
C ALA A 625 -12.87 26.33 21.39
N GLN A 626 -14.11 25.85 21.46
CA GLN A 626 -14.85 25.70 22.71
C GLN A 626 -14.49 24.38 23.39
N PRO A 627 -14.10 24.39 24.68
CA PRO A 627 -13.81 23.16 25.42
C PRO A 627 -15.06 22.42 25.91
N ASP A 628 -16.23 23.07 25.88
CA ASP A 628 -17.51 22.49 26.28
C ASP A 628 -18.67 23.10 25.46
N PRO A 629 -18.80 22.77 24.16
CA PRO A 629 -19.89 23.26 23.32
C PRO A 629 -21.24 22.75 23.87
N SER A 630 -22.33 23.50 23.64
CA SER A 630 -23.66 23.07 24.10
C SER A 630 -24.09 21.76 23.41
N SER A 631 -24.94 20.94 24.05
CA SER A 631 -25.34 19.65 23.47
C SER A 631 -26.06 19.76 22.11
N GLY A 632 -26.69 20.91 21.82
CA GLY A 632 -27.30 21.18 20.51
C GLY A 632 -26.31 21.61 19.42
N ASP A 633 -25.07 21.94 19.80
CA ASP A 633 -24.00 22.34 18.90
C ASP A 633 -22.99 21.20 18.62
N ARG A 634 -23.16 20.06 19.30
CA ARG A 634 -22.37 18.83 19.10
C ARG A 634 -23.03 17.94 18.06
N ASP A 635 -22.22 17.17 17.33
CA ASP A 635 -22.73 16.15 16.39
C ASP A 635 -23.45 15.01 17.12
N LEU A 636 -23.04 14.72 18.36
CA LEU A 636 -23.69 13.78 19.27
C LEU A 636 -24.13 14.49 20.55
N SER A 637 -25.36 14.21 20.99
CA SER A 637 -25.90 14.75 22.25
C SER A 637 -25.23 14.13 23.49
N GLU A 638 -24.90 12.84 23.40
CA GLU A 638 -24.13 12.10 24.40
C GLU A 638 -22.63 12.36 24.20
N SER A 639 -21.86 12.40 25.30
CA SER A 639 -20.40 12.65 25.26
C SER A 639 -19.60 11.66 26.11
N GLU A 640 -20.26 10.67 26.71
CA GLU A 640 -19.64 9.63 27.49
C GLU A 640 -20.43 8.34 27.35
N TRP A 641 -19.72 7.22 27.16
CA TRP A 641 -20.28 5.88 27.06
C TRP A 641 -19.38 4.86 27.76
N THR A 642 -19.88 3.64 27.90
CA THR A 642 -19.08 2.48 28.31
C THR A 642 -19.01 1.47 27.17
N MET A 643 -17.80 1.08 26.79
CA MET A 643 -17.46 0.05 25.81
C MET A 643 -16.57 -0.98 26.50
N ASP A 644 -16.98 -2.24 26.57
CA ASP A 644 -16.22 -3.34 27.21
C ASP A 644 -15.70 -3.03 28.63
N SER A 645 -16.55 -2.45 29.47
CA SER A 645 -16.20 -1.98 30.83
C SER A 645 -15.14 -0.86 30.87
N LYS A 646 -14.79 -0.26 29.73
CA LYS A 646 -13.96 0.94 29.60
C LYS A 646 -14.82 2.15 29.26
N LYS A 647 -14.49 3.31 29.82
CA LYS A 647 -15.16 4.56 29.44
C LYS A 647 -14.68 5.05 28.08
N VAL A 648 -15.57 5.60 27.27
CA VAL A 648 -15.23 6.36 26.05
C VAL A 648 -15.84 7.74 26.22
N LYS A 649 -15.00 8.77 26.29
CA LYS A 649 -15.41 10.15 26.57
C LYS A 649 -14.99 11.09 25.45
N LEU A 650 -15.90 11.89 24.93
CA LEU A 650 -15.57 13.01 24.05
C LEU A 650 -15.02 14.17 24.88
N VAL A 651 -13.84 14.67 24.50
CA VAL A 651 -13.18 15.80 25.14
C VAL A 651 -12.96 16.87 24.09
N PHE A 652 -13.74 17.94 24.16
CA PHE A 652 -13.62 19.08 23.26
C PHE A 652 -12.49 20.02 23.69
N GLY A 653 -12.09 20.93 22.80
CA GLY A 653 -11.05 21.92 23.09
C GLY A 653 -9.66 21.52 22.60
N ASP A 654 -9.53 20.44 21.83
CA ASP A 654 -8.25 20.11 21.21
C ASP A 654 -7.87 21.24 20.23
N TYR A 655 -6.62 21.70 20.32
CA TYR A 655 -6.13 22.86 19.58
C TYR A 655 -6.95 24.15 19.78
N SER A 656 -7.56 24.34 20.95
CA SER A 656 -8.51 25.45 21.21
C SER A 656 -8.02 26.84 20.81
N LYS A 657 -6.77 27.19 21.09
CA LYS A 657 -6.19 28.50 20.73
C LYS A 657 -6.13 28.70 19.21
N GLU A 658 -5.65 27.69 18.50
CA GLU A 658 -5.57 27.72 17.04
C GLU A 658 -6.98 27.74 16.43
N MET A 659 -7.87 26.87 16.92
CA MET A 659 -9.27 26.78 16.47
C MET A 659 -10.04 28.09 16.71
N GLU A 660 -9.77 28.81 17.80
CA GLU A 660 -10.37 30.14 18.04
C GLU A 660 -9.93 31.15 16.98
N THR A 661 -8.62 31.18 16.68
CA THR A 661 -8.05 32.06 15.64
C THR A 661 -8.64 31.72 14.27
N ILE A 662 -8.67 30.43 13.92
CA ILE A 662 -9.25 29.93 12.67
C ILE A 662 -10.73 30.32 12.57
N ALA A 663 -11.54 30.03 13.59
CA ALA A 663 -12.96 30.34 13.58
C ALA A 663 -13.24 31.85 13.51
N HIS A 664 -12.40 32.68 14.15
CA HIS A 664 -12.47 34.13 14.05
C HIS A 664 -12.21 34.59 12.62
N HIS A 665 -11.13 34.13 11.99
CA HIS A 665 -10.77 34.54 10.65
C HIS A 665 -11.75 34.03 9.58
N MET A 666 -12.37 32.86 9.76
CA MET A 666 -13.49 32.43 8.90
C MET A 666 -14.70 33.37 9.02
N ALA A 667 -15.01 33.84 10.23
CA ALA A 667 -16.08 34.82 10.45
C ALA A 667 -15.74 36.21 9.87
N GLU A 668 -14.48 36.63 9.89
CA GLU A 668 -14.04 37.86 9.22
C GLU A 668 -14.09 37.72 7.69
N ALA A 669 -13.63 36.59 7.14
CA ALA A 669 -13.71 36.29 5.70
C ALA A 669 -15.16 36.37 5.19
N LYS A 670 -16.15 35.91 5.97
CA LYS A 670 -17.58 36.03 5.62
C LYS A 670 -17.99 37.45 5.21
N LYS A 671 -17.44 38.49 5.83
CA LYS A 671 -17.76 39.90 5.54
C LYS A 671 -17.34 40.33 4.13
N TYR A 672 -16.38 39.62 3.55
CA TYR A 672 -15.80 39.91 2.25
C TYR A 672 -16.17 38.87 1.18
N ALA A 673 -17.06 37.93 1.48
CA ALA A 673 -17.58 36.96 0.53
C ALA A 673 -18.16 37.64 -0.74
N ALA A 674 -17.89 37.05 -1.91
CA ALA A 674 -18.36 37.56 -3.19
C ALA A 674 -19.85 37.24 -3.43
N ASN A 675 -20.36 36.17 -2.83
CA ASN A 675 -21.73 35.69 -3.00
C ASN A 675 -22.25 34.96 -1.74
N GLU A 676 -23.52 34.56 -1.76
CA GLU A 676 -24.17 33.87 -0.63
C GLU A 676 -23.57 32.48 -0.35
N ASN A 677 -23.14 31.73 -1.37
CA ASN A 677 -22.52 30.42 -1.16
C ASN A 677 -21.22 30.57 -0.35
N GLN A 678 -20.35 31.53 -0.71
CA GLN A 678 -19.15 31.84 0.06
C GLN A 678 -19.46 32.31 1.48
N ALA A 679 -20.48 33.18 1.65
CA ALA A 679 -20.86 33.66 2.97
C ALA A 679 -21.37 32.52 3.89
N ASN A 680 -22.17 31.60 3.35
CA ASN A 680 -22.70 30.45 4.07
C ASN A 680 -21.60 29.41 4.34
N MET A 681 -20.71 29.17 3.38
CA MET A 681 -19.53 28.33 3.53
C MET A 681 -18.66 28.81 4.70
N MET A 682 -18.29 30.10 4.71
CA MET A 682 -17.49 30.71 5.79
C MET A 682 -18.19 30.66 7.16
N GLU A 683 -19.51 30.82 7.20
CA GLU A 683 -20.30 30.66 8.42
C GLU A 683 -20.25 29.23 8.97
N GLN A 684 -20.39 28.24 8.10
CA GLN A 684 -20.34 26.83 8.49
C GLN A 684 -18.92 26.39 8.89
N TYR A 685 -17.87 26.86 8.22
CA TYR A 685 -16.49 26.68 8.70
C TYR A 685 -16.29 27.30 10.09
N ALA A 686 -16.71 28.56 10.28
CA ALA A 686 -16.59 29.23 11.58
C ALA A 686 -17.34 28.49 12.69
N LYS A 687 -18.52 27.91 12.38
CA LYS A 687 -19.27 27.06 13.32
C LYS A 687 -18.51 25.77 13.62
N SER A 688 -18.09 25.05 12.60
CA SER A 688 -17.35 23.80 12.73
C SER A 688 -16.11 23.94 13.60
N PHE A 689 -15.23 24.90 13.30
CA PHE A 689 -13.99 25.09 14.08
C PHE A 689 -14.26 25.61 15.49
N ARG A 690 -15.37 26.32 15.71
CA ARG A 690 -15.74 26.78 17.05
C ARG A 690 -16.25 25.64 17.93
N THR A 691 -17.08 24.75 17.41
CA THR A 691 -17.81 23.75 18.20
C THR A 691 -17.29 22.33 18.04
N GLY A 692 -16.46 22.06 17.03
CA GLY A 692 -15.96 20.73 16.68
C GLY A 692 -16.92 19.90 15.83
N SER A 693 -17.97 20.50 15.27
CA SER A 693 -18.98 19.80 14.45
C SER A 693 -18.46 19.54 13.04
N LEU A 694 -18.28 18.28 12.66
CA LEU A 694 -17.98 17.89 11.28
C LEU A 694 -19.23 17.85 10.41
N GLU A 695 -20.44 17.79 10.97
CA GLU A 695 -21.66 18.02 10.19
C GLU A 695 -21.75 19.47 9.70
N ALA A 696 -21.37 20.45 10.53
CA ALA A 696 -21.20 21.83 10.07
C ALA A 696 -20.09 21.95 9.01
N TYR A 697 -18.99 21.21 9.16
CA TYR A 697 -17.95 21.15 8.13
C TYR A 697 -18.50 20.61 6.81
N LYS A 698 -19.20 19.48 6.82
CA LYS A 698 -19.85 18.90 5.63
C LYS A 698 -20.81 19.89 4.98
N GLU A 699 -21.57 20.64 5.76
CA GLU A 699 -22.46 21.67 5.23
C GLU A 699 -21.69 22.80 4.53
N SER A 700 -20.54 23.23 5.05
CA SER A 700 -19.65 24.17 4.34
C SER A 700 -19.23 23.63 2.96
N GLN A 701 -18.91 22.34 2.87
CA GLN A 701 -18.52 21.66 1.63
C GLN A 701 -19.68 21.64 0.60
N ARG A 702 -20.93 21.48 1.07
CA ARG A 702 -22.12 21.57 0.20
C ARG A 702 -22.30 22.96 -0.41
N TYR A 703 -21.98 24.02 0.33
CA TYR A 703 -21.97 25.39 -0.24
C TYR A 703 -20.79 25.61 -1.17
N TRP A 704 -19.62 25.09 -0.81
CA TRP A 704 -18.41 25.21 -1.61
C TRP A 704 -18.55 24.63 -3.02
N ILE A 705 -19.14 23.44 -3.17
CA ILE A 705 -19.36 22.83 -4.50
C ILE A 705 -20.30 23.67 -5.37
N LYS A 706 -21.25 24.38 -4.76
CA LYS A 706 -22.20 25.26 -5.45
C LYS A 706 -21.56 26.59 -5.87
N ASP A 707 -20.44 26.97 -5.28
CA ASP A 707 -19.68 28.16 -5.66
C ASP A 707 -18.84 27.86 -6.91
N LYS A 708 -19.37 28.20 -8.10
CA LYS A 708 -18.71 27.94 -9.40
C LYS A 708 -17.93 29.15 -9.88
N GLY A 709 -16.70 28.92 -10.33
CA GLY A 709 -15.80 29.94 -10.88
C GLY A 709 -15.51 31.14 -9.97
N PRO A 710 -15.18 30.95 -8.67
CA PRO A 710 -14.83 32.07 -7.81
C PRO A 710 -13.48 32.69 -8.20
N GLU A 711 -13.30 33.98 -7.94
CA GLU A 711 -12.01 34.67 -8.16
C GLU A 711 -10.92 34.19 -7.19
N VAL A 712 -11.33 33.86 -5.96
CA VAL A 712 -10.52 33.26 -4.90
C VAL A 712 -11.14 31.91 -4.55
N GLU A 713 -10.43 30.83 -4.87
CA GLU A 713 -10.82 29.45 -4.57
C GLU A 713 -10.09 28.96 -3.33
N THR A 714 -10.79 28.20 -2.48
CA THR A 714 -10.29 27.76 -1.18
C THR A 714 -10.96 26.49 -0.67
N ASP A 715 -10.24 25.71 0.13
CA ASP A 715 -10.77 24.75 1.09
C ASP A 715 -9.85 24.72 2.31
N VAL A 716 -10.40 24.53 3.51
CA VAL A 716 -9.65 24.57 4.78
C VAL A 716 -10.31 23.65 5.79
N GLY A 717 -9.57 22.72 6.41
CA GLY A 717 -10.10 21.82 7.45
C GLY A 717 -9.20 20.64 7.78
N PHE A 718 -9.79 19.58 8.35
CA PHE A 718 -9.15 18.28 8.51
C PHE A 718 -9.55 17.41 7.32
N VAL A 719 -8.72 17.33 6.28
CA VAL A 719 -9.15 16.88 4.94
C VAL A 719 -8.59 15.52 4.58
N GLU A 720 -7.27 15.39 4.53
CA GLU A 720 -6.59 14.19 4.01
C GLU A 720 -6.16 13.26 5.15
N THR A 721 -6.46 11.97 5.04
CA THR A 721 -6.24 10.99 6.12
C THR A 721 -4.96 10.18 5.99
N TYR A 722 -4.01 10.63 5.16
CA TYR A 722 -2.80 9.86 4.81
C TYR A 722 -1.84 9.59 5.98
N ARG A 723 -1.80 10.49 6.97
CA ARG A 723 -0.75 10.50 8.03
C ARG A 723 -1.22 10.05 9.39
N ASP A 724 -2.53 10.05 9.65
CA ASP A 724 -3.05 9.14 10.67
C ASP A 724 -2.72 7.78 10.13
N PRO A 725 -1.97 6.94 10.86
CA PRO A 725 -1.85 5.60 10.41
C PRO A 725 -3.30 5.09 10.14
N HIS A 726 -4.39 5.43 10.87
CA HIS A 726 -5.84 5.03 10.72
C HIS A 726 -6.31 4.76 9.32
N GLY A 727 -5.87 5.70 8.48
CA GLY A 727 -6.58 6.11 7.30
C GLY A 727 -7.89 6.84 7.61
N ILE A 728 -8.19 7.26 8.85
CA ILE A 728 -9.50 7.88 9.18
C ILE A 728 -9.44 9.27 9.83
N ARG A 729 -8.34 9.66 10.52
CA ARG A 729 -8.21 11.02 11.06
C ARG A 729 -7.50 11.92 10.05
N GLY A 730 -8.03 13.10 9.82
CA GLY A 730 -7.51 14.06 8.85
C GLY A 730 -6.29 14.82 9.39
N GLU A 731 -5.31 15.07 8.53
CA GLU A 731 -4.32 16.14 8.75
C GLU A 731 -4.99 17.50 8.54
N TRP A 732 -4.62 18.49 9.34
CA TRP A 732 -5.02 19.87 9.07
C TRP A 732 -4.38 20.35 7.78
N GLU A 733 -5.20 20.86 6.86
CA GLU A 733 -4.72 21.58 5.70
C GLU A 733 -5.63 22.76 5.33
N GLY A 734 -5.10 23.66 4.53
CA GLY A 734 -5.94 24.68 3.91
C GLY A 734 -5.20 25.45 2.84
N PHE A 735 -5.90 25.75 1.75
CA PHE A 735 -5.36 26.51 0.63
C PHE A 735 -6.21 27.71 0.25
N VAL A 736 -5.53 28.74 -0.26
CA VAL A 736 -6.12 29.90 -0.92
C VAL A 736 -5.44 30.05 -2.25
N SER A 737 -6.22 30.21 -3.31
CA SER A 737 -5.71 30.28 -4.67
C SER A 737 -6.52 31.25 -5.52
N MET A 738 -5.87 31.83 -6.52
CA MET A 738 -6.51 32.72 -7.48
C MET A 738 -6.75 31.98 -8.80
N VAL A 739 -7.89 32.20 -9.41
CA VAL A 739 -8.14 31.69 -10.77
C VAL A 739 -7.22 32.40 -11.76
N ASN A 740 -6.50 31.62 -12.55
CA ASN A 740 -5.72 32.16 -13.65
C ASN A 740 -6.64 32.52 -14.82
N LYS A 741 -7.05 33.79 -14.90
CA LYS A 741 -7.99 34.28 -15.94
C LYS A 741 -7.50 34.08 -17.36
N GLU A 742 -6.19 34.20 -17.59
CA GLU A 742 -5.61 34.03 -18.93
C GLU A 742 -5.71 32.56 -19.36
N ARG A 743 -5.33 31.63 -18.48
CA ARG A 743 -5.45 30.18 -18.70
C ARG A 743 -6.91 29.76 -18.84
N THR A 744 -7.78 30.20 -17.96
CA THR A 744 -9.22 29.90 -18.03
C THR A 744 -9.83 30.41 -19.33
N LYS A 745 -9.36 31.55 -19.87
CA LYS A 745 -9.79 32.04 -21.20
C LYS A 745 -9.27 31.15 -22.34
N ALA A 746 -8.00 30.71 -22.29
CA ALA A 746 -7.46 29.78 -23.27
C ALA A 746 -8.21 28.43 -23.25
N PHE A 747 -8.48 27.89 -22.06
CA PHE A 747 -9.29 26.69 -21.89
C PHE A 747 -10.74 26.89 -22.33
N GLY A 748 -11.34 28.05 -22.09
CA GLY A 748 -12.67 28.38 -22.61
C GLY A 748 -12.73 28.32 -24.15
N LYS A 749 -11.72 28.87 -24.84
CA LYS A 749 -11.62 28.73 -26.31
C LYS A 749 -11.39 27.28 -26.75
N LEU A 750 -10.64 26.51 -25.98
CA LEU A 750 -10.39 25.10 -26.25
C LEU A 750 -11.69 24.28 -26.11
N VAL A 751 -12.49 24.55 -25.07
CA VAL A 751 -13.84 24.02 -24.86
C VAL A 751 -14.74 24.35 -26.06
N ASP A 752 -14.78 25.61 -26.48
CA ASP A 752 -15.58 26.03 -27.64
C ASP A 752 -15.13 25.34 -28.95
N SER A 753 -13.86 24.97 -29.02
CA SER A 753 -13.25 24.28 -30.18
C SER A 753 -13.38 22.76 -30.10
N ALA A 754 -13.66 22.18 -28.93
CA ALA A 754 -13.68 20.74 -28.70
C ALA A 754 -14.48 19.93 -29.75
N PRO A 755 -15.70 20.36 -30.18
CA PRO A 755 -16.46 19.63 -31.20
C PRO A 755 -15.75 19.51 -32.57
N LYS A 756 -14.80 20.42 -32.87
CA LYS A 756 -13.99 20.37 -34.09
C LYS A 756 -12.69 19.58 -33.92
N LEU A 757 -12.21 19.45 -32.69
CA LEU A 757 -10.94 18.80 -32.37
C LEU A 757 -11.10 17.30 -32.10
N ILE A 758 -12.20 16.89 -31.45
CA ILE A 758 -12.48 15.48 -31.15
C ILE A 758 -12.48 14.60 -32.42
N PRO A 759 -13.04 15.02 -33.57
CA PRO A 759 -12.98 14.23 -34.80
C PRO A 759 -11.58 14.04 -35.41
N LEU A 760 -10.55 14.73 -34.90
CA LEU A 760 -9.16 14.54 -35.32
C LEU A 760 -8.47 13.37 -34.58
N LEU A 761 -9.09 12.83 -33.54
CA LEU A 761 -8.57 11.70 -32.77
C LEU A 761 -8.69 10.40 -33.59
N PRO A 762 -7.82 9.40 -33.36
CA PRO A 762 -7.66 8.27 -34.26
C PRO A 762 -8.73 7.18 -34.07
N TRP A 763 -9.98 7.54 -33.79
CA TRP A 763 -11.10 6.61 -33.70
C TRP A 763 -12.36 7.18 -34.36
N GLU A 764 -13.20 6.28 -34.85
CA GLU A 764 -14.44 6.64 -35.53
C GLU A 764 -15.50 7.16 -34.55
N SER A 765 -16.49 7.91 -35.06
CA SER A 765 -17.54 8.54 -34.25
C SER A 765 -18.36 7.55 -33.41
N GLU A 766 -18.44 6.27 -33.82
CA GLU A 766 -19.14 5.22 -33.07
C GLU A 766 -18.47 4.90 -31.71
N PHE A 767 -17.18 5.23 -31.56
CA PHE A 767 -16.40 5.07 -30.32
C PHE A 767 -16.27 6.39 -29.53
N GLU A 768 -17.04 7.41 -29.91
CA GLU A 768 -17.09 8.72 -29.27
C GLU A 768 -18.49 9.00 -28.71
N LYS A 769 -18.59 9.85 -27.67
CA LYS A 769 -19.86 10.22 -27.05
C LYS A 769 -20.72 10.99 -28.05
N ASP A 770 -22.01 10.66 -28.10
CA ASP A 770 -22.98 11.32 -29.00
C ASP A 770 -23.07 12.84 -28.75
N LYS A 771 -22.83 13.27 -27.51
CA LYS A 771 -22.73 14.68 -27.11
C LYS A 771 -21.54 14.89 -26.18
N PHE A 772 -20.67 15.82 -26.55
CA PHE A 772 -19.63 16.31 -25.65
C PHE A 772 -20.26 17.11 -24.51
N LEU A 773 -19.97 16.72 -23.28
CA LEU A 773 -20.37 17.43 -22.07
C LEU A 773 -19.16 18.19 -21.55
N SER A 774 -19.19 19.53 -21.67
CA SER A 774 -18.08 20.36 -21.22
C SER A 774 -17.96 20.33 -19.69
N PRO A 775 -16.80 19.96 -19.12
CA PRO A 775 -16.52 20.23 -17.72
C PRO A 775 -16.29 21.73 -17.49
N ASP A 776 -16.50 22.17 -16.25
CA ASP A 776 -15.98 23.46 -15.76
C ASP A 776 -14.50 23.24 -15.44
N PHE A 777 -13.60 24.02 -16.05
CA PHE A 777 -12.15 23.77 -15.98
C PHE A 777 -11.41 25.03 -15.53
N THR A 778 -10.94 25.04 -14.28
CA THR A 778 -10.26 26.17 -13.66
C THR A 778 -8.79 25.84 -13.36
N SER A 779 -7.89 26.70 -13.84
CA SER A 779 -6.49 26.70 -13.42
C SER A 779 -6.31 27.63 -12.24
N LEU A 780 -5.64 27.16 -11.20
CA LEU A 780 -5.45 27.90 -9.96
C LEU A 780 -3.98 28.22 -9.73
N GLU A 781 -3.73 29.40 -9.16
CA GLU A 781 -2.42 29.86 -8.72
C GLU A 781 -2.47 29.99 -7.19
N VAL A 782 -1.70 29.16 -6.50
CA VAL A 782 -1.75 29.05 -5.04
C VAL A 782 -1.09 30.27 -4.40
N LEU A 783 -1.82 30.96 -3.52
CA LEU A 783 -1.31 32.00 -2.62
C LEU A 783 -0.75 31.39 -1.34
N THR A 784 -1.57 30.56 -0.72
CA THR A 784 -1.32 29.94 0.57
C THR A 784 -1.69 28.47 0.47
N PHE A 785 -0.83 27.60 0.99
CA PHE A 785 -1.12 26.21 1.28
C PHE A 785 -0.45 25.84 2.60
N CYS A 786 -1.23 25.70 3.67
CA CYS A 786 -0.73 25.21 4.95
C CYS A 786 -1.04 23.72 5.04
N GLY A 787 0.00 22.90 5.24
CA GLY A 787 -0.07 21.45 5.29
C GLY A 787 1.35 20.87 5.22
N SER A 788 1.48 19.54 5.32
CA SER A 788 2.79 18.88 5.30
C SER A 788 3.46 18.88 3.90
N GLY A 789 2.70 19.08 2.83
CA GLY A 789 3.21 19.23 1.46
C GLY A 789 2.18 19.84 0.52
N ILE A 790 2.63 20.41 -0.59
CA ILE A 790 1.75 21.00 -1.60
C ILE A 790 1.54 20.00 -2.75
N PRO A 791 0.30 19.58 -3.06
CA PRO A 791 0.02 18.67 -4.17
C PRO A 791 0.11 19.40 -5.52
N ALA A 792 0.12 18.64 -6.62
CA ALA A 792 0.04 19.21 -7.97
C ALA A 792 -1.40 19.53 -8.40
N GLY A 793 -2.36 18.84 -7.81
CA GLY A 793 -3.79 18.99 -8.05
C GLY A 793 -4.60 18.25 -6.98
N ILE A 794 -5.89 18.56 -6.87
CA ILE A 794 -6.76 18.07 -5.79
C ILE A 794 -8.15 17.73 -6.36
N ASN A 795 -8.78 16.67 -5.82
CA ASN A 795 -10.17 16.32 -6.04
C ASN A 795 -10.89 16.25 -4.69
N ILE A 796 -11.80 17.19 -4.42
CA ILE A 796 -12.47 17.35 -3.12
C ILE A 796 -13.96 17.72 -3.31
N PRO A 797 -14.81 17.54 -2.28
CA PRO A 797 -14.51 17.06 -0.92
C PRO A 797 -14.41 15.54 -0.80
N ASN A 798 -13.77 15.07 0.27
CA ASN A 798 -13.60 13.64 0.61
C ASN A 798 -14.86 12.95 1.17
N TYR A 799 -16.06 13.51 0.95
CA TYR A 799 -17.33 12.97 1.44
C TYR A 799 -18.14 12.34 0.30
N ASP A 800 -18.24 11.01 0.28
CA ASP A 800 -18.91 10.28 -0.80
C ASP A 800 -20.38 10.67 -0.96
N ASP A 801 -21.10 10.95 0.12
CA ASP A 801 -22.51 11.38 0.04
C ASP A 801 -22.64 12.75 -0.65
N ILE A 802 -21.62 13.60 -0.57
CA ILE A 802 -21.58 14.88 -1.28
C ILE A 802 -21.16 14.65 -2.74
N ARG A 803 -20.10 13.87 -2.98
CA ARG A 803 -19.57 13.58 -4.32
C ARG A 803 -20.62 12.93 -5.22
N GLN A 804 -21.38 11.98 -4.69
CA GLN A 804 -22.39 11.22 -5.43
C GLN A 804 -23.67 12.04 -5.68
N ASN A 805 -24.10 12.85 -4.72
CA ASN A 805 -25.41 13.52 -4.78
C ASN A 805 -25.36 14.98 -5.24
N LEU A 806 -24.23 15.67 -5.05
CA LEU A 806 -24.08 17.11 -5.34
C LEU A 806 -22.94 17.41 -6.32
N GLY A 807 -21.85 16.62 -6.29
CA GLY A 807 -20.70 16.76 -7.16
C GLY A 807 -19.40 17.02 -6.41
N PHE A 808 -18.36 17.39 -7.16
CA PHE A 808 -17.01 17.64 -6.66
C PHE A 808 -16.32 18.73 -7.51
N LYS A 809 -15.15 19.20 -7.09
CA LYS A 809 -14.28 20.08 -7.89
C LYS A 809 -12.93 19.41 -8.12
N ASN A 810 -12.37 19.62 -9.31
CA ASN A 810 -10.99 19.28 -9.65
C ASN A 810 -10.22 20.57 -9.79
N VAL A 811 -9.02 20.63 -9.24
CA VAL A 811 -8.16 21.81 -9.34
C VAL A 811 -6.76 21.42 -9.75
N SER A 812 -6.19 22.19 -10.70
CA SER A 812 -4.80 22.09 -11.12
C SER A 812 -4.02 23.29 -10.58
N LEU A 813 -2.93 23.04 -9.85
CA LEU A 813 -2.16 24.07 -9.14
C LEU A 813 -0.98 24.52 -10.02
N GLY A 814 -1.24 25.51 -10.87
CA GLY A 814 -0.36 25.96 -11.96
C GLY A 814 1.03 26.40 -11.49
N ASN A 815 1.12 27.32 -10.53
CA ASN A 815 2.39 27.80 -9.99
C ASN A 815 3.16 26.75 -9.19
N VAL A 816 2.49 25.72 -8.65
CA VAL A 816 3.17 24.58 -8.02
C VAL A 816 3.88 23.73 -9.08
N LEU A 817 3.17 23.46 -10.19
CA LEU A 817 3.70 22.71 -11.33
C LEU A 817 4.85 23.45 -12.03
N SER A 818 4.77 24.77 -12.17
CA SER A 818 5.80 25.58 -12.82
C SER A 818 6.95 26.01 -11.90
N ALA A 819 6.85 25.78 -10.58
CA ALA A 819 7.89 26.18 -9.63
C ALA A 819 9.21 25.46 -9.90
N LYS A 820 10.31 26.22 -9.91
CA LYS A 820 11.65 25.74 -10.26
C LYS A 820 12.68 26.33 -9.31
N ALA A 821 13.71 25.54 -9.01
CA ALA A 821 14.88 26.08 -8.33
C ALA A 821 15.74 26.86 -9.33
N PRO A 822 16.40 27.95 -8.92
CA PRO A 822 17.45 28.58 -9.72
C PRO A 822 18.51 27.53 -10.10
N ASN A 823 18.80 27.40 -11.40
CA ASN A 823 19.74 26.40 -11.93
C ASN A 823 19.38 24.92 -11.63
N GLU A 824 18.08 24.60 -11.51
CA GLU A 824 17.60 23.22 -11.39
C GLU A 824 18.27 22.32 -12.45
N SER A 825 18.99 21.28 -12.00
CA SER A 825 19.56 20.30 -12.92
C SER A 825 18.44 19.56 -13.65
N ILE A 826 18.52 19.49 -14.98
CA ILE A 826 17.56 18.81 -15.84
C ILE A 826 18.28 17.62 -16.47
N PRO A 827 18.44 16.50 -15.73
CA PRO A 827 19.12 15.33 -16.26
C PRO A 827 18.42 14.79 -17.51
N PHE A 828 19.21 14.06 -18.31
CA PHE A 828 18.81 13.35 -19.54
C PHE A 828 18.49 14.23 -20.77
N ILE A 829 18.58 15.56 -20.65
CA ILE A 829 18.43 16.48 -21.79
C ILE A 829 19.81 16.84 -22.35
N LYS A 830 19.96 16.80 -23.68
CA LYS A 830 21.21 17.21 -24.33
C LYS A 830 21.48 18.70 -24.10
N PRO A 831 22.75 19.12 -23.95
CA PRO A 831 23.11 20.53 -23.85
C PRO A 831 22.56 21.40 -24.99
N ALA A 832 22.48 20.86 -26.21
CA ALA A 832 21.95 21.58 -27.38
C ALA A 832 20.44 21.89 -27.28
N ASP A 833 19.68 21.08 -26.53
CA ASP A 833 18.23 21.22 -26.40
C ASP A 833 17.82 21.94 -25.10
N LEU A 834 18.74 22.10 -24.15
CA LEU A 834 18.47 22.69 -22.84
C LEU A 834 17.91 24.11 -22.91
N GLU A 835 18.37 24.94 -23.85
CA GLU A 835 17.88 26.32 -23.98
C GLU A 835 16.39 26.35 -24.38
N VAL A 836 16.04 25.59 -25.42
CA VAL A 836 14.65 25.47 -25.90
C VAL A 836 13.78 24.82 -24.83
N TYR A 837 14.24 23.70 -24.24
CA TYR A 837 13.51 22.99 -23.20
C TYR A 837 13.23 23.89 -21.98
N ASN A 838 14.24 24.63 -21.49
CA ASN A 838 14.05 25.53 -20.35
C ASN A 838 13.02 26.62 -20.63
N LYS A 839 13.07 27.20 -21.83
CA LYS A 839 12.16 28.29 -22.23
C LYS A 839 10.73 27.82 -22.43
N TYR A 840 10.53 26.62 -22.98
CA TYR A 840 9.21 26.17 -23.45
C TYR A 840 8.58 25.02 -22.66
N ARG A 841 9.25 24.42 -21.66
CA ARG A 841 8.67 23.33 -20.84
C ARG A 841 7.38 23.70 -20.10
N ASP A 842 7.24 24.93 -19.58
CA ASP A 842 6.00 25.31 -18.88
C ASP A 842 4.86 25.56 -19.86
N PRO A 843 5.05 26.34 -20.95
CA PRO A 843 4.07 26.41 -22.04
C PRO A 843 3.63 25.04 -22.57
N ALA A 844 4.59 24.15 -22.81
CA ALA A 844 4.33 22.80 -23.30
C ALA A 844 3.48 21.99 -22.31
N PHE A 845 3.84 22.04 -21.03
CA PHE A 845 3.11 21.36 -19.98
C PHE A 845 1.69 21.93 -19.79
N GLU A 846 1.51 23.24 -19.98
CA GLU A 846 0.20 23.89 -19.92
C GLU A 846 -0.73 23.42 -21.04
N VAL A 847 -0.23 23.38 -22.28
CA VAL A 847 -0.96 22.81 -23.43
C VAL A 847 -1.30 21.34 -23.15
N GLN A 848 -0.33 20.58 -22.63
CA GLN A 848 -0.50 19.17 -22.29
C GLN A 848 -1.61 18.98 -21.26
N VAL A 849 -1.59 19.69 -20.12
CA VAL A 849 -2.62 19.60 -19.07
C VAL A 849 -4.00 19.97 -19.62
N GLY A 850 -4.10 21.08 -20.37
CA GLY A 850 -5.37 21.50 -20.96
C GLY A 850 -5.99 20.45 -21.86
N LEU A 851 -5.18 19.84 -22.73
CA LEU A 851 -5.65 18.78 -23.62
C LEU A 851 -5.89 17.46 -22.89
N HIS A 852 -5.02 17.07 -21.97
CA HIS A 852 -5.09 15.84 -21.18
C HIS A 852 -6.40 15.77 -20.39
N GLU A 853 -6.74 16.84 -19.69
CA GLU A 853 -7.92 16.86 -18.83
C GLU A 853 -9.22 17.03 -19.64
N LEU A 854 -9.26 18.01 -20.54
CA LEU A 854 -10.48 18.34 -21.28
C LEU A 854 -10.79 17.33 -22.39
N LEU A 855 -9.80 17.00 -23.21
CA LEU A 855 -9.96 16.19 -24.41
C LEU A 855 -9.40 14.79 -24.24
N GLY A 856 -8.49 14.54 -23.30
CA GLY A 856 -8.07 13.19 -22.92
C GLY A 856 -9.18 12.52 -22.13
N HIS A 857 -9.32 12.82 -20.84
CA HIS A 857 -10.36 12.21 -19.99
C HIS A 857 -11.80 12.54 -20.43
N GLY A 858 -12.03 13.73 -20.98
CA GLY A 858 -13.38 14.18 -21.36
C GLY A 858 -13.98 13.49 -22.59
N CYS A 859 -13.16 12.90 -23.48
CA CYS A 859 -13.61 12.24 -24.71
C CYS A 859 -13.73 10.71 -24.55
N GLY A 860 -14.34 10.08 -25.54
CA GLY A 860 -14.39 8.63 -25.69
C GLY A 860 -15.65 7.99 -25.10
N LYS A 861 -16.24 7.06 -25.85
CA LYS A 861 -17.41 6.29 -25.42
C LYS A 861 -17.02 4.93 -24.89
N LEU A 862 -17.64 4.51 -23.79
CA LEU A 862 -17.68 3.11 -23.40
C LEU A 862 -18.92 2.49 -24.07
N LEU A 863 -18.76 1.40 -24.81
CA LEU A 863 -19.87 0.65 -25.37
C LEU A 863 -20.45 -0.23 -24.27
N GLN A 864 -21.73 -0.03 -23.94
CA GLN A 864 -22.33 -0.65 -22.76
C GLN A 864 -23.74 -1.14 -23.05
N GLU A 865 -24.07 -2.28 -22.43
CA GLU A 865 -25.44 -2.66 -22.11
C GLU A 865 -25.82 -1.92 -20.81
N THR A 866 -26.58 -0.83 -20.94
CA THR A 866 -26.90 0.09 -19.85
C THR A 866 -27.89 -0.50 -18.86
N SER A 867 -28.80 -1.34 -19.35
CA SER A 867 -29.70 -2.18 -18.58
C SER A 867 -29.94 -3.47 -19.39
N PRO A 868 -30.43 -4.58 -18.80
CA PRO A 868 -30.61 -5.83 -19.54
C PRO A 868 -31.41 -5.64 -20.84
N GLY A 869 -30.75 -5.85 -21.99
CA GLY A 869 -31.34 -5.67 -23.32
C GLY A 869 -31.36 -4.24 -23.87
N GLU A 870 -30.90 -3.23 -23.14
CA GLU A 870 -30.74 -1.85 -23.59
C GLU A 870 -29.26 -1.50 -23.77
N TYR A 871 -28.92 -0.97 -24.94
CA TYR A 871 -27.54 -0.69 -25.34
C TYR A 871 -27.39 0.78 -25.69
N ASN A 872 -26.24 1.36 -25.35
CA ASN A 872 -25.89 2.73 -25.78
C ASN A 872 -25.27 2.78 -27.19
N PHE A 873 -25.33 1.67 -27.94
CA PHE A 873 -24.90 1.49 -29.33
C PHE A 873 -25.83 0.51 -30.05
N ASP A 874 -25.76 0.43 -31.38
CA ASP A 874 -26.57 -0.52 -32.15
C ASP A 874 -26.01 -1.95 -32.02
N ILE A 875 -26.62 -2.76 -31.16
CA ILE A 875 -26.20 -4.15 -30.95
C ILE A 875 -26.46 -5.07 -32.17
N ASN A 876 -27.41 -4.70 -33.05
CA ASN A 876 -27.74 -5.51 -34.24
C ASN A 876 -26.79 -5.21 -35.40
N ASN A 877 -26.19 -4.02 -35.40
CA ASN A 877 -25.13 -3.62 -36.31
C ASN A 877 -23.96 -3.00 -35.52
N PRO A 878 -23.20 -3.82 -34.78
CA PRO A 878 -22.19 -3.31 -33.85
C PRO A 878 -21.06 -2.57 -34.57
N PRO A 879 -20.48 -1.52 -33.94
CA PRO A 879 -19.36 -0.76 -34.49
C PRO A 879 -18.22 -1.66 -34.97
N VAL A 880 -17.56 -1.29 -36.05
CA VAL A 880 -16.41 -2.04 -36.59
C VAL A 880 -15.13 -1.56 -35.92
N SER A 881 -14.39 -2.47 -35.28
CA SER A 881 -13.11 -2.14 -34.67
C SER A 881 -12.10 -1.73 -35.74
N PRO A 882 -11.44 -0.55 -35.62
CA PRO A 882 -10.40 -0.15 -36.57
C PRO A 882 -9.11 -0.98 -36.41
N LEU A 883 -8.96 -1.73 -35.31
CA LEU A 883 -7.81 -2.60 -35.08
C LEU A 883 -7.93 -3.95 -35.79
N THR A 884 -9.14 -4.52 -35.82
CA THR A 884 -9.38 -5.88 -36.34
C THR A 884 -10.16 -5.90 -37.65
N HIS A 885 -10.73 -4.76 -38.05
CA HIS A 885 -11.65 -4.59 -39.18
C HIS A 885 -12.86 -5.53 -39.12
N LYS A 886 -13.29 -5.89 -37.90
CA LYS A 886 -14.46 -6.74 -37.63
C LYS A 886 -15.42 -6.04 -36.64
N PRO A 887 -16.72 -6.36 -36.67
CA PRO A 887 -17.67 -5.86 -35.68
C PRO A 887 -17.22 -6.24 -34.26
N ILE A 888 -17.40 -5.32 -33.30
CA ILE A 888 -17.03 -5.54 -31.90
C ILE A 888 -17.90 -6.63 -31.28
N THR A 889 -17.28 -7.50 -30.48
CA THR A 889 -17.95 -8.64 -29.84
C THR A 889 -18.03 -8.51 -28.32
N THR A 890 -17.40 -7.49 -27.75
CA THR A 890 -17.31 -7.23 -26.31
C THR A 890 -17.76 -5.81 -26.00
N TYR A 891 -18.33 -5.62 -24.82
CA TYR A 891 -18.87 -4.37 -24.30
C TYR A 891 -19.09 -4.53 -22.79
N TYR A 892 -19.25 -3.42 -22.06
CA TYR A 892 -19.53 -3.45 -20.62
C TYR A 892 -20.95 -3.96 -20.36
N LYS A 893 -21.08 -4.89 -19.42
CA LYS A 893 -22.37 -5.41 -18.93
C LYS A 893 -23.00 -4.48 -17.90
N PRO A 894 -24.30 -4.63 -17.58
CA PRO A 894 -24.95 -3.83 -16.55
C PRO A 894 -24.17 -3.86 -15.24
N GLY A 895 -23.88 -2.68 -14.67
CA GLY A 895 -23.10 -2.52 -13.45
C GLY A 895 -21.57 -2.58 -13.60
N GLN A 896 -21.05 -2.97 -14.77
CA GLN A 896 -19.61 -2.91 -15.02
C GLN A 896 -19.16 -1.48 -15.36
N THR A 897 -17.99 -1.12 -14.82
CA THR A 897 -17.31 0.14 -15.08
C THR A 897 -15.94 -0.11 -15.71
N TRP A 898 -15.31 0.94 -16.27
CA TRP A 898 -13.91 0.90 -16.69
C TRP A 898 -13.00 0.29 -15.61
N GLY A 899 -13.09 0.80 -14.38
CA GLY A 899 -12.29 0.36 -13.25
C GLY A 899 -12.57 -1.09 -12.83
N SER A 900 -13.82 -1.55 -12.88
CA SER A 900 -14.14 -2.93 -12.51
C SER A 900 -13.65 -3.96 -13.52
N VAL A 901 -13.58 -3.60 -14.81
CA VAL A 901 -13.12 -4.52 -15.87
C VAL A 901 -11.59 -4.52 -15.98
N PHE A 902 -10.95 -3.35 -15.96
CA PHE A 902 -9.50 -3.24 -16.14
C PHE A 902 -8.69 -3.31 -14.84
N GLY A 903 -9.37 -3.27 -13.68
CA GLY A 903 -8.77 -3.52 -12.37
C GLY A 903 -7.55 -2.63 -12.10
N THR A 904 -6.43 -3.26 -11.74
CA THR A 904 -5.23 -2.57 -11.25
C THR A 904 -4.49 -1.75 -12.30
N ILE A 905 -4.69 -2.02 -13.60
CA ILE A 905 -4.07 -1.21 -14.67
C ILE A 905 -4.93 -0.02 -15.07
N ALA A 906 -6.19 0.04 -14.65
CA ALA A 906 -7.17 1.01 -15.14
C ALA A 906 -6.73 2.48 -14.97
N ALA A 907 -6.10 2.82 -13.84
CA ALA A 907 -5.63 4.18 -13.58
C ALA A 907 -4.48 4.55 -14.54
N SER A 908 -3.38 3.82 -14.50
CA SER A 908 -2.20 4.04 -15.35
C SER A 908 -2.53 4.03 -16.84
N TYR A 909 -3.37 3.08 -17.27
CA TYR A 909 -3.81 2.97 -18.65
C TYR A 909 -4.62 4.20 -19.09
N GLU A 910 -5.50 4.71 -18.23
CA GLU A 910 -6.28 5.91 -18.54
C GLU A 910 -5.41 7.17 -18.59
N GLU A 911 -4.45 7.31 -17.67
CA GLU A 911 -3.45 8.39 -17.74
C GLU A 911 -2.67 8.32 -19.06
N CYS A 912 -2.25 7.12 -19.46
CA CYS A 912 -1.55 6.91 -20.73
C CYS A 912 -2.38 7.33 -21.93
N ARG A 913 -3.68 7.01 -21.94
CA ARG A 913 -4.60 7.41 -22.99
C ARG A 913 -4.73 8.94 -23.04
N ALA A 914 -4.94 9.59 -21.89
CA ALA A 914 -5.10 11.04 -21.81
C ALA A 914 -3.82 11.80 -22.21
N GLU A 915 -2.65 11.34 -21.77
CA GLU A 915 -1.34 11.86 -22.20
C GLU A 915 -1.15 11.70 -23.72
N CYS A 916 -1.52 10.55 -24.30
CA CYS A 916 -1.44 10.35 -25.75
C CYS A 916 -2.38 11.25 -26.55
N VAL A 917 -3.60 11.52 -26.04
CA VAL A 917 -4.51 12.51 -26.65
C VAL A 917 -3.86 13.90 -26.67
N ALA A 918 -3.31 14.33 -25.54
CA ALA A 918 -2.63 15.62 -25.45
C ALA A 918 -1.48 15.72 -26.45
N MET A 919 -0.70 14.65 -26.61
CA MET A 919 0.41 14.60 -27.56
C MET A 919 0.00 14.60 -29.03
N ALA A 920 -1.06 13.85 -29.38
CA ALA A 920 -1.59 13.81 -30.74
C ALA A 920 -2.15 15.19 -31.12
N LEU A 921 -2.99 15.77 -30.27
CA LEU A 921 -3.62 17.06 -30.53
C LEU A 921 -2.63 18.23 -30.45
N SER A 922 -1.55 18.15 -29.66
CA SER A 922 -0.52 19.19 -29.66
C SER A 922 0.15 19.38 -31.03
N CYS A 923 0.06 18.38 -31.92
CA CYS A 923 0.54 18.50 -33.30
C CYS A 923 -0.38 19.36 -34.19
N GLU A 924 -1.57 19.70 -33.72
CA GLU A 924 -2.48 20.64 -34.38
C GLU A 924 -2.08 22.08 -34.03
N PHE A 925 -1.30 22.72 -34.91
CA PHE A 925 -0.84 24.10 -34.71
C PHE A 925 -1.95 25.13 -34.43
N PRO A 926 -3.19 24.99 -34.95
CA PRO A 926 -4.31 25.84 -34.52
C PRO A 926 -4.61 25.76 -33.02
N ILE A 927 -4.37 24.61 -32.36
CA ILE A 927 -4.49 24.49 -30.90
C ILE A 927 -3.39 25.32 -30.22
N LEU A 928 -2.14 25.23 -30.69
CA LEU A 928 -1.05 26.02 -30.11
C LEU A 928 -1.30 27.53 -30.22
N GLU A 929 -1.96 27.98 -31.29
CA GLU A 929 -2.42 29.37 -31.43
C GLU A 929 -3.49 29.76 -30.39
N LEU A 930 -4.40 28.85 -30.03
CA LEU A 930 -5.39 29.11 -28.96
C LEU A 930 -4.70 29.41 -27.62
N PHE A 931 -3.56 28.76 -27.38
CA PHE A 931 -2.68 28.99 -26.23
C PHE A 931 -1.70 30.16 -26.42
N GLY A 932 -1.79 30.88 -27.55
CA GLY A 932 -1.00 32.09 -27.82
C GLY A 932 0.33 31.87 -28.51
N PHE A 933 0.60 30.68 -29.05
CA PHE A 933 1.87 30.35 -29.69
C PHE A 933 1.74 30.24 -31.21
N GLY A 934 2.54 31.02 -31.94
CA GLY A 934 2.52 31.02 -33.41
C GLY A 934 1.23 31.62 -34.01
N ASN A 935 0.87 31.18 -35.22
CA ASN A 935 -0.25 31.73 -36.01
C ASN A 935 -1.16 30.64 -36.59
N GLY A 936 -1.15 29.45 -35.98
CA GLY A 936 -1.95 28.30 -36.40
C GLY A 936 -1.41 27.54 -37.62
N LYS A 937 -0.39 28.06 -38.32
CA LYS A 937 0.24 27.35 -39.45
C LYS A 937 1.35 26.43 -38.96
N GLU A 938 1.47 25.28 -39.63
CA GLU A 938 2.54 24.31 -39.37
C GLU A 938 3.92 24.93 -39.64
N ASP A 939 4.71 25.08 -38.58
CA ASP A 939 6.11 25.49 -38.61
C ASP A 939 6.85 24.87 -37.42
N ILE A 940 7.46 23.71 -37.64
CA ILE A 940 8.16 22.94 -36.60
C ILE A 940 9.41 23.66 -36.06
N ASN A 941 9.93 24.65 -36.79
CA ASN A 941 11.10 25.44 -36.39
C ASN A 941 10.72 26.80 -35.79
N GLY A 942 9.44 27.17 -35.86
CA GLY A 942 8.88 28.38 -35.25
C GLY A 942 8.62 28.23 -33.75
N GLU A 943 7.99 29.25 -33.16
CA GLU A 943 7.67 29.28 -31.73
C GLU A 943 6.73 28.15 -31.31
N ALA A 944 5.64 27.93 -32.04
CA ALA A 944 4.74 26.81 -31.80
C ALA A 944 5.46 25.46 -31.92
N GLY A 945 6.35 25.31 -32.91
CA GLY A 945 7.21 24.14 -33.05
C GLY A 945 8.17 23.92 -31.86
N ASN A 946 8.66 24.99 -31.22
CA ASN A 946 9.47 24.88 -30.00
C ASN A 946 8.65 24.40 -28.80
N VAL A 947 7.39 24.85 -28.66
CA VAL A 947 6.47 24.34 -27.64
C VAL A 947 6.20 22.86 -27.85
N LEU A 948 5.90 22.46 -29.10
CA LEU A 948 5.66 21.05 -29.45
C LEU A 948 6.90 20.17 -29.20
N PHE A 949 8.09 20.64 -29.60
CA PHE A 949 9.34 19.94 -29.35
C PHE A 949 9.60 19.76 -27.85
N ALA A 950 9.39 20.82 -27.06
CA ALA A 950 9.53 20.74 -25.60
C ALA A 950 8.53 19.75 -24.98
N ALA A 951 7.29 19.69 -25.48
CA ALA A 951 6.28 18.73 -25.00
C ALA A 951 6.71 17.28 -25.21
N TYR A 952 7.15 16.93 -26.43
CA TYR A 952 7.62 15.58 -26.75
C TYR A 952 8.90 15.23 -25.98
N LEU A 953 9.85 16.16 -25.87
CA LEU A 953 11.09 15.95 -25.12
C LEU A 953 10.82 15.79 -23.61
N GLN A 954 9.85 16.54 -23.08
CA GLN A 954 9.41 16.43 -21.69
C GLN A 954 8.77 15.08 -21.40
N MET A 955 7.93 14.57 -22.30
CA MET A 955 7.35 13.24 -22.20
C MET A 955 8.43 12.15 -22.18
N ALA A 956 9.39 12.22 -23.12
CA ALA A 956 10.50 11.27 -23.18
C ALA A 956 11.35 11.30 -21.91
N ARG A 957 11.68 12.51 -21.41
CA ARG A 957 12.41 12.70 -20.16
C ARG A 957 11.66 12.14 -18.97
N ALA A 958 10.36 12.41 -18.88
CA ALA A 958 9.54 11.90 -17.79
C ALA A 958 9.43 10.36 -17.84
N GLY A 959 9.40 9.77 -19.04
CA GLY A 959 9.47 8.32 -19.21
C GLY A 959 10.77 7.69 -18.72
N ILE A 960 11.93 8.35 -18.90
CA ILE A 960 13.20 7.88 -18.31
C ILE A 960 13.17 8.03 -16.79
N ALA A 961 12.77 9.21 -16.31
CA ALA A 961 12.68 9.50 -14.87
C ALA A 961 11.67 8.58 -14.16
N ALA A 962 10.70 8.03 -14.88
CA ALA A 962 9.71 7.10 -14.34
C ALA A 962 10.32 5.90 -13.63
N LEU A 963 11.51 5.45 -14.05
CA LEU A 963 12.19 4.30 -13.45
C LEU A 963 12.54 4.51 -11.97
N GLU A 964 12.58 5.76 -11.47
CA GLU A 964 12.63 6.06 -10.03
C GLU A 964 11.44 5.43 -9.28
N PHE A 965 10.27 5.43 -9.91
CA PHE A 965 9.00 4.96 -9.35
C PHE A 965 8.71 3.50 -9.66
N TRP A 966 9.59 2.79 -10.38
CA TRP A 966 9.47 1.35 -10.58
C TRP A 966 10.29 0.60 -9.52
N ASP A 967 9.65 -0.36 -8.86
CA ASP A 967 10.29 -1.20 -7.86
C ASP A 967 10.77 -2.53 -8.49
N PRO A 968 12.09 -2.78 -8.57
CA PRO A 968 12.63 -3.98 -9.19
C PRO A 968 12.24 -5.27 -8.48
N LYS A 969 11.98 -5.21 -7.16
CA LYS A 969 11.64 -6.40 -6.37
C LYS A 969 10.23 -6.88 -6.67
N SER A 970 9.25 -5.99 -6.58
CA SER A 970 7.84 -6.34 -6.87
C SER A 970 7.50 -6.29 -8.35
N ARG A 971 8.39 -5.76 -9.19
CA ARG A 971 8.16 -5.44 -10.61
C ARG A 971 6.91 -4.57 -10.83
N LYS A 972 6.55 -3.75 -9.83
CA LYS A 972 5.40 -2.86 -9.87
C LYS A 972 5.82 -1.40 -10.03
N TRP A 973 4.97 -0.66 -10.74
CA TRP A 973 5.03 0.78 -10.82
C TRP A 973 4.32 1.39 -9.60
N GLY A 974 4.99 2.33 -8.93
CA GLY A 974 4.48 3.05 -7.76
C GLY A 974 3.75 4.36 -8.08
N GLN A 975 3.66 4.75 -9.36
CA GLN A 975 2.98 5.98 -9.80
C GLN A 975 2.39 5.76 -11.21
N ALA A 976 1.06 5.84 -11.34
CA ALA A 976 0.30 5.60 -12.56
C ALA A 976 0.74 6.44 -13.78
N HIS A 977 0.85 7.76 -13.64
CA HIS A 977 1.32 8.66 -14.71
C HIS A 977 2.76 8.34 -15.11
N MET A 978 3.62 7.95 -14.18
CA MET A 978 5.02 7.64 -14.51
C MET A 978 5.12 6.34 -15.31
N GLN A 979 4.31 5.32 -14.98
CA GLN A 979 4.18 4.12 -15.81
C GLN A 979 3.67 4.46 -17.22
N ALA A 980 2.64 5.31 -17.32
CA ALA A 980 2.14 5.81 -18.60
C ALA A 980 3.20 6.56 -19.41
N ARG A 981 3.99 7.43 -18.76
CA ARG A 981 5.07 8.18 -19.42
C ARG A 981 6.19 7.25 -19.87
N PHE A 982 6.48 6.19 -19.12
CA PHE A 982 7.42 5.15 -19.55
C PHE A 982 6.92 4.42 -20.80
N SER A 983 5.64 4.01 -20.85
CA SER A 983 5.12 3.38 -22.08
C SER A 983 5.13 4.32 -23.27
N ILE A 984 4.86 5.61 -23.09
CA ILE A 984 4.92 6.60 -24.18
C ILE A 984 6.36 6.82 -24.66
N LEU A 985 7.34 6.89 -23.75
CA LEU A 985 8.75 6.87 -24.14
C LEU A 985 9.08 5.62 -24.96
N ARG A 986 8.60 4.44 -24.53
CA ARG A 986 8.80 3.20 -25.27
C ARG A 986 8.15 3.24 -26.65
N THR A 987 6.99 3.86 -26.79
CA THR A 987 6.36 4.15 -28.08
C THR A 987 7.25 5.02 -28.96
N PHE A 988 7.90 6.05 -28.42
CA PHE A 988 8.85 6.86 -29.21
C PHE A 988 10.07 6.07 -29.66
N LEU A 989 10.68 5.30 -28.77
CA LEU A 989 11.84 4.48 -29.09
C LEU A 989 11.50 3.40 -30.13
N ASN A 990 10.30 2.84 -30.06
CA ASN A 990 9.81 1.86 -31.02
C ASN A 990 9.41 2.46 -32.39
N ALA A 991 9.23 3.79 -32.47
CA ALA A 991 8.93 4.48 -33.74
C ALA A 991 10.14 4.58 -34.68
N GLY A 992 11.33 4.22 -34.20
CA GLY A 992 12.56 4.16 -34.97
C GLY A 992 13.66 5.08 -34.41
N VAL A 993 14.92 4.66 -34.59
CA VAL A 993 16.09 5.45 -34.15
C VAL A 993 16.16 6.79 -34.87
N GLU A 994 15.59 6.92 -36.07
CA GLU A 994 15.49 8.19 -36.78
C GLU A 994 14.59 9.23 -36.07
N PHE A 995 13.77 8.82 -35.09
CA PHE A 995 12.95 9.71 -34.29
C PHE A 995 13.47 9.86 -32.86
N CYS A 996 13.66 8.77 -32.11
CA CYS A 996 14.03 8.83 -30.70
C CYS A 996 15.04 7.75 -30.33
N GLU A 997 16.07 8.11 -29.56
CA GLU A 997 17.10 7.19 -29.08
C GLU A 997 17.65 7.63 -27.72
N LEU A 998 18.13 6.68 -26.92
CA LEU A 998 18.91 6.95 -25.72
C LEU A 998 20.40 6.89 -26.06
N GLU A 999 21.16 7.93 -25.74
CA GLU A 999 22.58 8.04 -26.04
C GLU A 999 23.41 8.12 -24.76
N TRP A 1000 24.53 7.40 -24.72
CA TRP A 1000 25.53 7.44 -23.64
C TRP A 1000 26.89 6.99 -24.18
N GLU A 1001 27.98 7.48 -23.60
CA GLU A 1001 29.34 7.01 -23.89
C GLU A 1001 29.93 6.21 -22.71
N LYS A 1002 29.50 6.50 -21.47
CA LYS A 1002 30.04 5.87 -20.26
C LYS A 1002 29.26 4.62 -19.86
N ASP A 1003 29.99 3.60 -19.41
CA ASP A 1003 29.40 2.32 -18.98
C ASP A 1003 28.43 2.43 -17.79
N ASP A 1004 28.61 3.45 -16.94
CA ASP A 1004 27.75 3.72 -15.78
C ASP A 1004 26.54 4.61 -16.10
N LEU A 1005 26.37 4.99 -17.38
CA LEU A 1005 25.29 5.85 -17.90
C LEU A 1005 25.21 7.22 -17.18
N SER A 1006 26.31 7.68 -16.59
CA SER A 1006 26.35 9.00 -15.93
C SER A 1006 26.19 10.18 -16.90
N ASP A 1007 26.34 9.94 -18.20
CA ASP A 1007 26.17 10.88 -19.30
C ASP A 1007 24.94 10.57 -20.19
N LEU A 1008 24.03 9.71 -19.72
CA LEU A 1008 22.82 9.33 -20.45
C LEU A 1008 21.99 10.57 -20.86
N THR A 1009 21.66 10.67 -22.15
CA THR A 1009 20.78 11.69 -22.72
C THR A 1009 19.77 11.09 -23.69
N ILE A 1010 18.71 11.84 -23.96
CA ILE A 1010 17.69 11.50 -24.95
C ILE A 1010 17.98 12.30 -26.22
N ARG A 1011 18.06 11.62 -27.37
CA ARG A 1011 17.99 12.26 -28.69
C ARG A 1011 16.56 12.17 -29.19
N LEU A 1012 15.96 13.33 -29.47
CA LEU A 1012 14.66 13.45 -30.12
C LEU A 1012 14.81 14.26 -31.41
N GLU A 1013 14.47 13.69 -32.55
CA GLU A 1013 14.60 14.35 -33.84
C GLU A 1013 13.37 15.24 -34.12
N ARG A 1014 13.56 16.55 -34.02
CA ARG A 1014 12.50 17.56 -34.17
C ARG A 1014 11.73 17.42 -35.47
N SER A 1015 12.43 17.24 -36.60
CA SER A 1015 11.78 17.16 -37.91
C SER A 1015 10.94 15.90 -38.10
N ARG A 1016 11.06 14.93 -37.17
CA ARG A 1016 10.34 13.65 -37.22
C ARG A 1016 9.15 13.54 -36.26
N ILE A 1017 8.84 14.63 -35.54
CA ILE A 1017 7.68 14.67 -34.63
C ILE A 1017 6.37 14.48 -35.39
N LEU A 1018 6.17 15.19 -36.51
CA LEU A 1018 4.87 15.20 -37.20
C LEU A 1018 4.60 13.95 -38.05
N ASP A 1019 5.64 13.27 -38.56
CA ASP A 1019 5.47 12.11 -39.43
C ASP A 1019 5.64 10.77 -38.69
N LEU A 1020 6.64 10.62 -37.81
CA LEU A 1020 6.88 9.39 -37.05
C LEU A 1020 6.32 9.47 -35.64
N GLY A 1021 6.63 10.54 -34.91
CA GLY A 1021 6.22 10.70 -33.51
C GLY A 1021 4.70 10.68 -33.34
N ARG A 1022 4.01 11.58 -34.05
CA ARG A 1022 2.55 11.68 -34.06
C ARG A 1022 1.91 10.36 -34.47
N LYS A 1023 2.38 9.75 -35.56
CA LYS A 1023 1.83 8.48 -36.06
C LYS A 1023 1.96 7.37 -35.02
N ALA A 1024 3.11 7.22 -34.37
CA ALA A 1024 3.31 6.20 -33.33
C ALA A 1024 2.40 6.45 -32.11
N VAL A 1025 2.24 7.71 -31.70
CA VAL A 1025 1.32 8.10 -30.63
C VAL A 1025 -0.13 7.79 -31.01
N GLU A 1026 -0.57 8.15 -32.21
CA GLU A 1026 -1.95 7.90 -32.69
C GLU A 1026 -2.26 6.41 -32.81
N GLU A 1027 -1.33 5.59 -33.32
CA GLU A 1027 -1.48 4.13 -33.38
C GLU A 1027 -1.59 3.51 -31.98
N TYR A 1028 -0.78 3.98 -31.04
CA TYR A 1028 -0.85 3.51 -29.65
C TYR A 1028 -2.14 3.98 -28.96
N LEU A 1029 -2.53 5.23 -29.18
CA LEU A 1029 -3.77 5.82 -28.69
C LEU A 1029 -5.01 5.09 -29.22
N GLN A 1030 -5.06 4.75 -30.51
CA GLN A 1030 -6.16 3.99 -31.09
C GLN A 1030 -6.31 2.62 -30.41
N LYS A 1031 -5.20 1.92 -30.13
CA LYS A 1031 -5.23 0.67 -29.37
C LYS A 1031 -5.75 0.87 -27.96
N LEU A 1032 -5.20 1.86 -27.24
CA LEU A 1032 -5.62 2.19 -25.87
C LEU A 1032 -7.13 2.44 -25.82
N HIS A 1033 -7.61 3.31 -26.70
CA HIS A 1033 -9.00 3.75 -26.76
C HIS A 1033 -9.94 2.61 -27.14
N ILE A 1034 -9.67 1.85 -28.20
CA ILE A 1034 -10.59 0.82 -28.68
C ILE A 1034 -10.75 -0.30 -27.64
N TYR A 1035 -9.67 -0.81 -27.06
CA TYR A 1035 -9.80 -1.84 -26.02
C TYR A 1035 -10.56 -1.34 -24.79
N LYS A 1036 -10.36 -0.07 -24.40
CA LYS A 1036 -11.15 0.57 -23.36
C LYS A 1036 -12.62 0.65 -23.75
N SER A 1037 -12.94 1.17 -24.93
CA SER A 1037 -14.32 1.35 -25.39
C SER A 1037 -15.10 0.04 -25.46
N THR A 1038 -14.45 -1.07 -25.83
CA THR A 1038 -15.09 -2.36 -26.05
C THR A 1038 -15.00 -3.30 -24.84
N ALA A 1039 -14.54 -2.83 -23.67
CA ALA A 1039 -14.29 -3.69 -22.51
C ALA A 1039 -13.35 -4.88 -22.81
N ASP A 1040 -12.43 -4.75 -23.77
CA ASP A 1040 -11.48 -5.81 -24.15
C ASP A 1040 -10.26 -5.76 -23.22
N TYR A 1041 -10.45 -6.29 -22.01
CA TYR A 1041 -9.42 -6.36 -20.99
C TYR A 1041 -8.21 -7.18 -21.44
N GLU A 1042 -8.42 -8.32 -22.10
CA GLU A 1042 -7.32 -9.21 -22.49
C GLU A 1042 -6.40 -8.55 -23.53
N GLY A 1043 -6.98 -7.94 -24.57
CA GLY A 1043 -6.25 -7.19 -25.57
C GLY A 1043 -5.54 -5.96 -24.97
N GLY A 1044 -6.26 -5.18 -24.16
CA GLY A 1044 -5.72 -4.00 -23.50
C GLY A 1044 -4.59 -4.33 -22.53
N LYS A 1045 -4.78 -5.33 -21.67
CA LYS A 1045 -3.79 -5.77 -20.68
C LYS A 1045 -2.53 -6.30 -21.34
N LYS A 1046 -2.65 -7.16 -22.35
CA LYS A 1046 -1.50 -7.70 -23.06
C LYS A 1046 -0.63 -6.57 -23.63
N MET A 1047 -1.25 -5.66 -24.37
CA MET A 1047 -0.57 -4.53 -25.00
C MET A 1047 0.05 -3.59 -23.96
N TYR A 1048 -0.63 -3.32 -22.84
CA TYR A 1048 -0.13 -2.41 -21.81
C TYR A 1048 0.98 -3.04 -20.94
N ASP A 1049 0.88 -4.33 -20.60
CA ASP A 1049 1.95 -5.06 -19.90
C ASP A 1049 3.22 -5.13 -20.76
N GLU A 1050 3.09 -5.42 -22.06
CA GLU A 1050 4.22 -5.49 -23.00
C GLU A 1050 5.00 -4.17 -23.05
N ILE A 1051 4.31 -3.04 -23.23
CA ILE A 1051 4.95 -1.72 -23.40
C ILE A 1051 5.41 -1.09 -22.07
N THR A 1052 4.84 -1.48 -20.92
CA THR A 1052 5.24 -0.99 -19.58
C THR A 1052 6.20 -1.92 -18.84
N THR A 1053 6.59 -3.04 -19.44
CA THR A 1053 7.60 -3.93 -18.88
C THR A 1053 8.98 -3.25 -18.84
N VAL A 1054 9.64 -3.34 -17.69
CA VAL A 1054 11.03 -2.87 -17.51
C VAL A 1054 11.98 -4.05 -17.74
N GLU A 1055 12.66 -4.07 -18.89
CA GLU A 1055 13.63 -5.11 -19.26
C GLU A 1055 14.98 -4.92 -18.56
N PRO A 1056 15.86 -5.94 -18.56
CA PRO A 1056 17.13 -5.90 -17.85
C PRO A 1056 18.03 -4.69 -18.13
N PHE A 1057 17.97 -4.11 -19.34
CA PHE A 1057 18.72 -2.88 -19.65
C PHE A 1057 18.24 -1.69 -18.80
N TYR A 1058 16.93 -1.46 -18.74
CA TYR A 1058 16.35 -0.38 -17.94
C TYR A 1058 16.51 -0.63 -16.45
N GLU A 1059 16.28 -1.88 -16.00
CA GLU A 1059 16.40 -2.29 -14.60
C GLU A 1059 17.83 -2.15 -14.06
N ASN A 1060 18.82 -2.68 -14.79
CA ASN A 1060 20.19 -2.82 -14.27
C ASN A 1060 21.13 -1.67 -14.65
N LYS A 1061 20.82 -0.88 -15.68
CA LYS A 1061 21.67 0.24 -16.13
C LYS A 1061 20.99 1.59 -16.00
N VAL A 1062 19.87 1.77 -16.69
CA VAL A 1062 19.21 3.09 -16.76
C VAL A 1062 18.68 3.53 -15.39
N ARG A 1063 17.99 2.65 -14.67
CA ARG A 1063 17.41 2.96 -13.36
C ARG A 1063 18.47 3.37 -12.31
N PRO A 1064 19.61 2.67 -12.15
CA PRO A 1064 20.69 3.16 -11.30
C PRO A 1064 21.18 4.57 -11.67
N ALA A 1065 21.34 4.87 -12.96
CA ALA A 1065 21.69 6.21 -13.42
C ALA A 1065 20.60 7.25 -13.11
N VAL A 1066 19.32 6.87 -13.22
CA VAL A 1066 18.18 7.70 -12.80
C VAL A 1066 18.23 8.01 -11.31
N LEU A 1067 18.40 6.99 -10.45
CA LEU A 1067 18.46 7.17 -9.00
C LEU A 1067 19.66 8.01 -8.54
N LYS A 1068 20.79 7.94 -9.26
CA LYS A 1068 21.98 8.76 -8.99
C LYS A 1068 21.76 10.24 -9.35
N ASN A 1069 20.86 10.51 -10.29
CA ASN A 1069 20.49 11.85 -10.75
C ASN A 1069 19.16 12.35 -10.15
N LYS A 1070 18.59 11.64 -9.16
CA LYS A 1070 17.33 12.05 -8.53
C LYS A 1070 17.50 13.42 -7.86
N THR A 1071 16.52 14.29 -8.06
CA THR A 1071 16.51 15.63 -7.47
C THR A 1071 15.73 15.62 -6.15
N PRO A 1072 16.22 16.26 -5.06
CA PRO A 1072 15.46 16.42 -3.83
C PRO A 1072 14.09 17.06 -4.10
N ARG A 1073 13.08 16.68 -3.31
CA ARG A 1073 11.73 17.21 -3.49
C ARG A 1073 11.69 18.71 -3.16
N LYS A 1074 10.86 19.43 -3.91
CA LYS A 1074 10.70 20.88 -3.77
C LYS A 1074 10.03 21.23 -2.44
N VAL A 1075 10.57 22.25 -1.77
CA VAL A 1075 9.90 22.98 -0.69
C VAL A 1075 9.63 24.40 -1.15
N PHE A 1076 8.45 24.92 -0.85
CA PHE A 1076 7.93 26.14 -1.45
C PHE A 1076 8.01 27.31 -0.47
N VAL A 1077 8.73 28.36 -0.84
CA VAL A 1077 8.68 29.64 -0.12
C VAL A 1077 7.41 30.35 -0.55
N GLN A 1078 6.49 30.51 0.39
CA GLN A 1078 5.18 31.13 0.16
C GLN A 1078 5.18 32.59 0.63
N ALA A 1079 4.43 33.43 -0.06
CA ALA A 1079 4.24 34.83 0.32
C ALA A 1079 3.34 34.93 1.57
N ASN A 1080 3.50 36.01 2.34
CA ASN A 1080 2.56 36.38 3.40
C ASN A 1080 1.67 37.54 2.93
N THR A 1081 0.46 37.62 3.47
CA THR A 1081 -0.44 38.76 3.30
C THR A 1081 -0.50 39.56 4.60
N ILE A 1082 -0.40 40.88 4.51
CA ILE A 1082 -0.35 41.79 5.66
C ILE A 1082 -1.45 42.83 5.50
N GLU A 1083 -2.29 42.99 6.52
CA GLU A 1083 -3.30 44.03 6.55
C GLU A 1083 -2.71 45.34 7.11
N GLU A 1084 -2.75 46.41 6.31
CA GLU A 1084 -2.30 47.75 6.67
C GLU A 1084 -3.32 48.79 6.23
N GLY A 1085 -3.90 49.53 7.19
CA GLY A 1085 -4.84 50.63 6.88
C GLY A 1085 -6.12 50.20 6.16
N GLY A 1086 -6.62 48.99 6.42
CA GLY A 1086 -7.82 48.42 5.77
C GLY A 1086 -7.58 47.91 4.34
N LYS A 1087 -6.32 47.75 3.95
CA LYS A 1087 -5.89 47.12 2.69
C LYS A 1087 -4.95 45.98 2.98
N VAL A 1088 -4.81 45.05 2.04
CA VAL A 1088 -3.89 43.93 2.16
C VAL A 1088 -2.76 44.06 1.15
N VAL A 1089 -1.53 43.95 1.63
CA VAL A 1089 -0.31 43.92 0.81
C VAL A 1089 0.32 42.53 0.84
N LEU A 1090 1.00 42.17 -0.26
CA LEU A 1090 1.72 40.90 -0.39
C LEU A 1090 3.20 41.11 -0.03
N LYS A 1091 3.74 40.27 0.85
CA LYS A 1091 5.17 40.18 1.13
C LYS A 1091 5.72 38.87 0.55
N GLU A 1092 6.52 38.98 -0.50
CA GLU A 1092 7.28 37.85 -1.07
C GLU A 1092 8.64 37.71 -0.39
N TYR A 1093 9.18 36.50 -0.39
CA TYR A 1093 10.48 36.18 0.20
C TYR A 1093 11.40 35.55 -0.85
N GLU A 1094 12.70 35.64 -0.61
CA GLU A 1094 13.69 34.97 -1.46
C GLU A 1094 13.49 33.46 -1.41
N ALA A 1095 13.58 32.78 -2.57
CA ALA A 1095 13.58 31.32 -2.66
C ALA A 1095 14.93 30.74 -2.20
N SER A 1096 15.23 30.91 -0.91
CA SER A 1096 16.45 30.44 -0.25
C SER A 1096 16.10 29.83 1.11
N PRO A 1097 16.98 29.00 1.70
CA PRO A 1097 16.77 28.51 3.06
C PRO A 1097 16.51 29.62 4.08
N LYS A 1098 17.16 30.78 3.93
CA LYS A 1098 16.95 31.95 4.79
C LYS A 1098 15.59 32.59 4.56
N GLY A 1099 15.18 32.78 3.30
CA GLY A 1099 13.88 33.33 2.96
C GLY A 1099 12.72 32.42 3.38
N MET A 1100 12.91 31.09 3.34
CA MET A 1100 11.98 30.13 3.96
C MET A 1100 11.79 30.43 5.44
N ILE A 1101 12.88 30.54 6.21
CA ILE A 1101 12.79 30.81 7.66
C ILE A 1101 12.15 32.18 7.94
N GLU A 1102 12.55 33.23 7.21
CA GLU A 1102 11.95 34.56 7.35
C GLU A 1102 10.43 34.52 7.10
N SER A 1103 9.99 33.79 6.05
CA SER A 1103 8.57 33.70 5.71
C SER A 1103 7.71 33.15 6.84
N TYR A 1104 8.22 32.17 7.60
CA TYR A 1104 7.55 31.60 8.77
C TYR A 1104 7.70 32.48 10.01
N ALA A 1105 8.87 33.07 10.24
CA ALA A 1105 9.11 33.92 11.41
C ALA A 1105 8.22 35.18 11.44
N ASP A 1106 7.84 35.68 10.26
CA ASP A 1106 6.96 36.84 10.09
C ASP A 1106 5.48 36.54 10.32
N LYS A 1107 5.08 35.27 10.44
CA LYS A 1107 3.69 34.88 10.75
C LYS A 1107 3.43 35.00 12.25
N ALA A 1108 3.33 36.23 12.75
CA ALA A 1108 3.24 36.51 14.19
C ALA A 1108 2.02 35.90 14.92
N TYR A 1109 1.01 35.46 14.16
CA TYR A 1109 -0.20 34.80 14.67
C TYR A 1109 -0.06 33.27 14.85
N VAL A 1110 1.09 32.69 14.45
CA VAL A 1110 1.50 31.28 14.67
C VAL A 1110 2.49 31.20 15.83
#